data_AF-A0A178MDK4-F1
#
_entry.id   AF-A0A178MDK4-F1
#
_cell.length_a   1.000
_cell.length_b   1.000
_cell.length_c   1.000
_cell.angle_alpha   90.00
_cell.angle_beta   90.00
_cell.angle_gamma   90.00
#
_symmetry.space_group_name_H-M   'P 1'
#
loop_
_entity.id
_entity.type
_entity.pdbx_description
1 polymer ?
#
loop_
_entity_poly.entity_id
_entity_poly.type
_entity_poly.pdbx_seq_one_letter_code
_entity_poly.pdbx_strand_id
1 'polypeptide(L)'
;MMSRLLLIFTILVTFITTPAAQAQPPAGPRWALNRCGAGDSVQYTLAVAGAITPDALLPGGIETPSYAESFAPLRPFLAAADLGLATLAGPLAGGPAPALAAALAESNLLLLGAAHPRLLDRGPAGVDATLQTLARYGIYQHGAAPGGETLPPFLKVTVPHPASPLTLGFLSATWGLGGNADPRGQINLLADAAGVLPAISSAIEQARRQTDLVVVMAAWGQPNDPDPAQARINAARNLIAAGADVVIGSIPGVTATVDWVRAGDREGLAIFSAGDLIGAAETPAVLMYVGVTRDADGAARVTGIRYLPITPGNGNRGPAPLPVAPRDLSALMGDPGQLQVIAPLPPTSKIEVCPPLFLPEAPETPITGDFARFYQTFGSDQRRDLLEAIALLGLPLGPVRRELAGDCRQEVAVLYTERQRLELHPANDWPNRVLGSHLGTVAFRLAYPDQAVTPRTDLNDPAAFAHPRFRAFYERYGGLSVFGYPISGALTERDPLSGRDLVVQYFERARFELDPVAPLPEQPIWQVRLGLLGREVGAQATSVLCPATVAPNATAPSAIATPTAPATSRNVAQSSSGGAEWMMPVIIVLGLAAVGLLLYMMYDFYRYIEQHPVASSRSSRSGYRSASPPPATEGAPAAAAEPWQNWLRNFSRRNKPTAAPPAEAIDDEQPTTSSGRSLLRLGDKPGNRERATRSGPAWRQPTRTASRQTQPSSAVTSQPTTSANVRQTDQWPAAADRPANRSHSAPGQPPHQPDPLGNNELDAWFDAPASVLRNGYEPARLEPVIDQPVDWNDLPPAERERWQMELGPLDDDTAADLPPAERERWQAELAAPEPEFDPDWHRAEPPDQPRATRRLDETELPADPTLGQRTGNDDDLLRKLLGL
;
A
#
# COMPACT_ATOMS: atom_id res chain seq x y z
N MET A 1 1.54 12.78 -58.17
CA MET A 1 0.96 13.01 -56.81
C MET A 1 0.58 11.70 -56.11
N MET A 2 -0.29 10.85 -56.66
CA MET A 2 -0.90 9.70 -55.95
C MET A 2 0.07 8.76 -55.19
N SER A 3 1.25 8.43 -55.73
CA SER A 3 2.26 7.62 -55.01
C SER A 3 2.80 8.28 -53.72
N ARG A 4 2.88 9.61 -53.66
CA ARG A 4 3.26 10.34 -52.42
C ARG A 4 2.11 10.41 -51.41
N LEU A 5 0.87 10.50 -51.90
CA LEU A 5 -0.34 10.32 -51.09
C LEU A 5 -0.36 8.93 -50.44
N LEU A 6 0.00 7.88 -51.19
CA LEU A 6 0.09 6.52 -50.66
C LEU A 6 1.14 6.42 -49.54
N LEU A 7 2.35 6.96 -49.73
CA LEU A 7 3.41 6.92 -48.70
C LEU A 7 3.00 7.67 -47.42
N ILE A 8 2.38 8.85 -47.56
CA ILE A 8 1.86 9.62 -46.42
C ILE A 8 0.75 8.83 -45.71
N PHE A 9 -0.12 8.14 -46.46
CA PHE A 9 -1.14 7.27 -45.88
C PHE A 9 -0.53 6.07 -45.14
N THR A 10 0.52 5.42 -45.66
CA THR A 10 1.22 4.34 -44.95
C THR A 10 1.84 4.84 -43.65
N ILE A 11 2.48 6.02 -43.66
CA ILE A 11 3.09 6.63 -42.46
C ILE A 11 2.01 6.98 -41.43
N LEU A 12 0.89 7.57 -41.87
CA LEU A 12 -0.24 7.90 -40.99
C LEU A 12 -0.83 6.62 -40.37
N VAL A 13 -1.02 5.56 -41.17
CA VAL A 13 -1.51 4.27 -40.69
C VAL A 13 -0.53 3.60 -39.73
N THR A 14 0.80 3.72 -39.92
CA THR A 14 1.76 3.20 -38.92
C THR A 14 1.71 4.00 -37.61
N PHE A 15 1.55 5.32 -37.63
CA PHE A 15 1.33 6.11 -36.41
C PHE A 15 -0.02 5.85 -35.74
N ILE A 16 -1.04 5.40 -36.49
CA ILE A 16 -2.35 4.99 -35.97
C ILE A 16 -2.36 3.53 -35.47
N THR A 17 -1.39 2.70 -35.88
CA THR A 17 -1.31 1.28 -35.50
C THR A 17 -0.14 0.93 -34.57
N THR A 18 0.78 1.85 -34.29
CA THR A 18 1.57 1.79 -33.05
C THR A 18 0.64 2.02 -31.86
N PRO A 19 0.44 1.04 -30.95
CA PRO A 19 -0.24 1.34 -29.71
C PRO A 19 0.63 2.29 -28.89
N ALA A 20 0.14 3.50 -28.67
CA ALA A 20 0.54 4.30 -27.52
C ALA A 20 0.03 3.58 -26.26
N ALA A 21 0.73 2.51 -25.87
CA ALA A 21 0.37 1.68 -24.73
C ALA A 21 0.36 2.57 -23.47
N GLN A 22 -0.83 2.69 -22.87
CA GLN A 22 -1.09 3.64 -21.79
C GLN A 22 -0.16 3.38 -20.61
N ALA A 23 0.66 4.37 -20.27
CA ALA A 23 1.69 4.27 -19.23
C ALA A 23 1.19 4.72 -17.85
N GLN A 24 -0.04 4.31 -17.51
CA GLN A 24 -0.34 3.89 -16.14
C GLN A 24 0.88 3.09 -15.63
N PRO A 25 1.38 3.27 -14.38
CA PRO A 25 2.38 2.34 -13.85
C PRO A 25 1.89 0.91 -14.12
N PRO A 26 2.74 0.05 -14.71
CA PRO A 26 2.28 -1.18 -15.35
C PRO A 26 1.49 -2.00 -14.34
N ALA A 27 0.37 -2.58 -14.78
CA ALA A 27 -0.56 -3.33 -13.93
C ALA A 27 0.03 -4.69 -13.50
N GLY A 28 1.17 -4.63 -12.80
CA GLY A 28 1.74 -5.72 -12.06
C GLY A 28 0.88 -6.05 -10.83
N PRO A 29 1.22 -7.15 -10.13
CA PRO A 29 0.55 -7.53 -8.90
C PRO A 29 0.63 -6.40 -7.85
N ARG A 30 -0.53 -5.79 -7.53
CA ARG A 30 -0.70 -4.76 -6.48
C ARG A 30 -1.31 -5.25 -5.15
N TRP A 31 -1.38 -6.57 -4.98
CA TRP A 31 -0.77 -7.14 -3.77
C TRP A 31 0.76 -6.89 -3.86
N ALA A 32 1.64 -7.60 -3.16
CA ALA A 32 3.10 -7.32 -3.19
C ALA A 32 3.56 -5.91 -2.69
N LEU A 33 2.67 -4.91 -2.60
CA LEU A 33 2.92 -3.54 -2.10
C LEU A 33 3.61 -3.58 -0.74
N ASN A 34 3.05 -4.34 0.20
CA ASN A 34 3.69 -4.54 1.50
C ASN A 34 4.93 -5.43 1.37
N ARG A 35 6.05 -4.85 1.82
CA ARG A 35 7.43 -5.34 1.83
C ARG A 35 7.93 -5.17 3.26
N CYS A 36 7.36 -5.96 4.16
CA CYS A 36 7.46 -5.84 5.61
C CYS A 36 8.84 -6.18 6.20
N GLY A 37 9.76 -6.71 5.39
CA GLY A 37 11.07 -7.17 5.86
C GLY A 37 10.92 -8.42 6.72
N ALA A 38 11.83 -8.61 7.67
CA ALA A 38 11.77 -9.74 8.60
C ALA A 38 10.79 -9.52 9.77
N GLY A 39 10.28 -8.29 9.96
CA GLY A 39 9.46 -7.91 11.11
C GLY A 39 10.22 -7.81 12.44
N ASP A 40 11.56 -7.80 12.38
CA ASP A 40 12.49 -7.60 13.49
C ASP A 40 12.79 -6.11 13.77
N SER A 41 11.89 -5.21 13.38
CA SER A 41 12.10 -3.75 13.31
C SER A 41 10.94 -2.98 13.94
N VAL A 42 11.27 -1.82 14.53
CA VAL A 42 10.27 -0.91 15.13
C VAL A 42 9.32 -0.43 14.04
N GLN A 43 8.03 -0.74 14.18
CA GLN A 43 6.95 -0.25 13.30
C GLN A 43 6.45 1.12 13.77
N TYR A 44 6.06 1.96 12.80
CA TYR A 44 5.26 3.16 12.99
C TYR A 44 4.17 3.15 11.91
N THR A 45 2.99 3.66 12.23
CA THR A 45 1.88 3.74 11.28
C THR A 45 1.40 5.18 11.14
N LEU A 46 1.43 5.69 9.91
CA LEU A 46 0.94 7.01 9.55
C LEU A 46 -0.46 6.87 8.94
N ALA A 47 -1.49 7.39 9.60
CA ALA A 47 -2.84 7.43 9.04
C ALA A 47 -2.92 8.57 8.01
N VAL A 48 -3.27 8.25 6.77
CA VAL A 48 -3.42 9.21 5.67
C VAL A 48 -4.89 9.25 5.28
N ALA A 49 -5.56 10.32 5.68
CA ALA A 49 -6.93 10.61 5.30
C ALA A 49 -7.01 11.50 4.04
N GLY A 50 -8.20 11.51 3.44
CA GLY A 50 -8.50 12.28 2.23
C GLY A 50 -8.55 13.80 2.42
N ALA A 51 -9.07 14.48 1.41
CA ALA A 51 -9.28 15.93 1.44
C ALA A 51 -10.34 16.32 2.49
N ILE A 52 -10.07 17.41 3.23
CA ILE A 52 -11.00 18.01 4.20
C ILE A 52 -11.52 19.32 3.61
N THR A 53 -12.80 19.34 3.25
CA THR A 53 -13.51 20.51 2.73
C THR A 53 -14.39 21.11 3.84
N PRO A 54 -13.94 22.13 4.61
CA PRO A 54 -14.62 22.50 5.85
C PRO A 54 -16.06 22.98 5.68
N ASP A 55 -16.39 23.56 4.52
CA ASP A 55 -17.72 24.01 4.12
C ASP A 55 -18.68 22.89 3.70
N ALA A 56 -18.18 21.66 3.51
CA ALA A 56 -19.01 20.49 3.21
C ALA A 56 -19.55 19.76 4.45
N LEU A 57 -18.98 19.98 5.64
CA LEU A 57 -19.49 19.43 6.91
C LEU A 57 -20.01 20.56 7.79
N LEU A 58 -21.34 20.61 7.93
CA LEU A 58 -22.09 21.62 8.67
C LEU A 58 -23.06 20.94 9.66
N PRO A 59 -22.58 20.47 10.82
CA PRO A 59 -23.38 19.65 11.74
C PRO A 59 -24.44 20.41 12.56
N GLY A 60 -24.47 21.74 12.47
CA GLY A 60 -24.95 22.63 13.54
C GLY A 60 -26.46 22.67 13.82
N GLY A 61 -26.77 22.76 15.12
CA GLY A 61 -28.11 22.81 15.71
C GLY A 61 -28.01 22.53 17.22
N ILE A 62 -29.13 22.51 17.95
CA ILE A 62 -29.19 22.04 19.35
C ILE A 62 -29.53 20.53 19.40
N GLU A 63 -30.21 20.02 18.37
CA GLU A 63 -30.65 18.62 18.25
C GLU A 63 -29.81 17.82 17.22
N THR A 64 -28.62 18.30 16.87
CA THR A 64 -27.77 17.73 15.81
C THR A 64 -26.32 17.61 16.26
N PRO A 65 -25.52 16.68 15.67
CA PRO A 65 -24.25 16.29 16.25
C PRO A 65 -23.23 17.42 16.30
N SER A 66 -22.35 17.44 17.30
CA SER A 66 -21.13 18.25 17.25
C SER A 66 -20.16 17.77 16.16
N TYR A 67 -19.12 18.56 15.87
CA TYR A 67 -18.00 18.09 15.04
C TYR A 67 -17.30 16.87 15.67
N ALA A 68 -17.23 16.78 17.01
CA ALA A 68 -16.63 15.63 17.71
C ALA A 68 -17.47 14.36 17.53
N GLU A 69 -18.80 14.44 17.69
CA GLU A 69 -19.72 13.33 17.41
C GLU A 69 -19.69 12.92 15.93
N SER A 70 -19.57 13.89 15.02
CA SER A 70 -19.42 13.63 13.58
C SER A 70 -18.18 12.76 13.30
N PHE A 71 -17.09 12.92 14.06
CA PHE A 71 -15.89 12.10 13.94
C PHE A 71 -15.93 10.81 14.78
N ALA A 72 -16.88 10.65 15.71
CA ALA A 72 -16.91 9.51 16.64
C ALA A 72 -16.86 8.10 15.97
N PRO A 73 -17.50 7.84 14.81
CA PRO A 73 -17.38 6.56 14.11
C PRO A 73 -15.97 6.25 13.59
N LEU A 74 -15.15 7.28 13.31
CA LEU A 74 -13.82 7.16 12.73
C LEU A 74 -12.70 7.42 13.75
N ARG A 75 -12.98 8.10 14.87
CA ARG A 75 -12.00 8.44 15.91
C ARG A 75 -11.18 7.24 16.42
N PRO A 76 -11.75 6.04 16.70
CA PRO A 76 -10.96 4.87 17.09
C PRO A 76 -9.94 4.43 16.03
N PHE A 77 -10.31 4.55 14.75
CA PHE A 77 -9.46 4.20 13.62
C PHE A 77 -8.30 5.19 13.45
N LEU A 78 -8.57 6.49 13.59
CA LEU A 78 -7.54 7.53 13.53
C LEU A 78 -6.60 7.52 14.75
N ALA A 79 -7.11 7.20 15.94
CA ALA A 79 -6.31 7.03 17.17
C ALA A 79 -5.41 5.78 17.14
N ALA A 80 -5.70 4.80 16.29
CA ALA A 80 -4.91 3.58 16.14
C ALA A 80 -3.65 3.74 15.25
N ALA A 81 -3.23 4.98 14.98
CA ALA A 81 -2.01 5.32 14.25
C ALA A 81 -1.13 6.30 15.05
N ASP A 82 0.17 6.30 14.80
CA ASP A 82 1.15 7.14 15.53
C ASP A 82 1.08 8.63 15.13
N LEU A 83 0.54 8.93 13.95
CA LEU A 83 0.26 10.28 13.47
C LEU A 83 -0.81 10.24 12.36
N GLY A 84 -1.83 11.10 12.45
CA GLY A 84 -2.78 11.34 11.38
C GLY A 84 -2.41 12.54 10.49
N LEU A 85 -2.54 12.35 9.17
CA LEU A 85 -2.28 13.33 8.13
C LEU A 85 -3.52 13.50 7.23
N ALA A 86 -3.78 14.71 6.74
CA ALA A 86 -4.82 14.99 5.75
C ALA A 86 -4.51 16.21 4.87
N THR A 87 -5.18 16.33 3.71
CA THR A 87 -5.12 17.55 2.88
C THR A 87 -6.20 18.53 3.33
N LEU A 88 -5.82 19.76 3.71
CA LEU A 88 -6.78 20.80 4.05
C LEU A 88 -7.24 21.52 2.77
N ALA A 89 -8.45 21.17 2.31
CA ALA A 89 -9.02 21.58 1.04
C ALA A 89 -9.99 22.79 1.15
N GLY A 90 -9.84 23.63 2.17
CA GLY A 90 -10.59 24.88 2.34
C GLY A 90 -10.23 25.58 3.66
N PRO A 91 -10.67 26.84 3.87
CA PRO A 91 -10.26 27.65 5.00
C PRO A 91 -11.04 27.29 6.28
N LEU A 92 -10.35 27.22 7.43
CA LEU A 92 -10.96 27.05 8.75
C LEU A 92 -11.30 28.40 9.38
N ALA A 93 -11.89 29.30 8.58
CA ALA A 93 -12.03 30.72 8.91
C ALA A 93 -13.46 31.26 8.65
N GLY A 94 -14.13 31.67 9.74
CA GLY A 94 -15.47 32.26 9.72
C GLY A 94 -16.60 31.22 9.67
N GLY A 95 -17.77 31.59 10.23
CA GLY A 95 -18.85 30.62 10.45
C GLY A 95 -18.44 29.53 11.44
N PRO A 96 -18.96 28.29 11.32
CA PRO A 96 -18.62 27.19 12.23
C PRO A 96 -17.25 26.54 11.94
N ALA A 97 -16.63 26.82 10.79
CA ALA A 97 -15.40 26.17 10.35
C ALA A 97 -14.22 26.18 11.35
N PRO A 98 -14.01 27.22 12.20
CA PRO A 98 -12.96 27.18 13.23
C PRO A 98 -13.17 26.12 14.33
N ALA A 99 -14.40 25.62 14.52
CA ALA A 99 -14.70 24.56 15.50
C ALA A 99 -14.33 23.16 15.00
N LEU A 100 -14.29 22.94 13.67
CA LEU A 100 -13.83 21.67 13.09
C LEU A 100 -12.38 21.35 13.50
N ALA A 101 -11.54 22.38 13.68
CA ALA A 101 -10.13 22.20 14.06
C ALA A 101 -9.95 21.49 15.42
N ALA A 102 -10.85 21.69 16.39
CA ALA A 102 -10.82 20.94 17.65
C ALA A 102 -11.04 19.43 17.41
N ALA A 103 -12.10 19.08 16.66
CA ALA A 103 -12.43 17.70 16.34
C ALA A 103 -11.35 16.99 15.49
N LEU A 104 -10.62 17.72 14.64
CA LEU A 104 -9.45 17.20 13.92
C LEU A 104 -8.31 16.83 14.88
N ALA A 105 -7.97 17.71 15.82
CA ALA A 105 -6.92 17.45 16.82
C ALA A 105 -7.30 16.30 17.77
N GLU A 106 -8.54 16.30 18.30
CA GLU A 106 -9.11 15.21 19.11
C GLU A 106 -9.19 13.87 18.36
N SER A 107 -9.18 13.91 17.02
CA SER A 107 -9.16 12.73 16.14
C SER A 107 -7.78 12.46 15.54
N ASN A 108 -6.69 12.89 16.19
CA ASN A 108 -5.30 12.59 15.80
C ASN A 108 -4.87 13.12 14.41
N LEU A 109 -5.65 13.98 13.75
CA LEU A 109 -5.32 14.60 12.46
C LEU A 109 -4.44 15.84 12.66
N LEU A 110 -3.24 15.60 13.19
CA LEU A 110 -2.33 16.61 13.73
C LEU A 110 -1.35 17.20 12.69
N LEU A 111 -1.29 16.69 11.46
CA LEU A 111 -0.40 17.18 10.41
C LEU A 111 -1.13 17.40 9.06
N LEU A 112 -1.35 18.66 8.69
CA LEU A 112 -2.14 19.02 7.49
C LEU A 112 -1.29 19.59 6.35
N GLY A 113 -1.55 19.11 5.12
CA GLY A 113 -1.11 19.78 3.90
C GLY A 113 -2.07 20.91 3.54
N ALA A 114 -1.66 22.15 3.78
CA ALA A 114 -2.47 23.35 3.56
C ALA A 114 -2.33 23.95 2.16
N ALA A 115 -1.39 23.46 1.33
CA ALA A 115 -1.27 23.94 -0.05
C ALA A 115 -2.41 23.39 -0.92
N HIS A 116 -3.53 24.12 -0.96
CA HIS A 116 -4.69 23.80 -1.77
C HIS A 116 -5.33 25.09 -2.33
N PRO A 117 -5.76 25.14 -3.60
CA PRO A 117 -6.33 26.36 -4.21
C PRO A 117 -7.49 26.95 -3.41
N ARG A 118 -8.32 26.10 -2.79
CA ARG A 118 -9.48 26.52 -2.00
C ARG A 118 -9.14 27.20 -0.67
N LEU A 119 -7.90 27.15 -0.18
CA LEU A 119 -7.53 27.93 1.01
C LEU A 119 -7.72 29.44 0.79
N LEU A 120 -7.66 29.88 -0.48
CA LEU A 120 -7.92 31.25 -0.93
C LEU A 120 -9.40 31.58 -1.16
N ASP A 121 -10.36 30.68 -0.87
CA ASP A 121 -11.80 30.94 -1.05
C ASP A 121 -12.33 32.08 -0.15
N ARG A 122 -11.58 32.44 0.91
CA ARG A 122 -11.79 33.63 1.75
C ARG A 122 -10.68 34.69 1.59
N GLY A 123 -9.90 34.58 0.51
CA GLY A 123 -8.77 35.43 0.19
C GLY A 123 -7.58 35.31 1.17
N PRO A 124 -6.55 36.15 1.01
CA PRO A 124 -5.36 36.18 1.86
C PRO A 124 -5.64 36.22 3.37
N ALA A 125 -6.62 37.03 3.81
CA ALA A 125 -7.00 37.09 5.22
C ALA A 125 -7.66 35.80 5.75
N GLY A 126 -8.29 35.01 4.87
CA GLY A 126 -8.78 33.67 5.19
C GLY A 126 -7.67 32.65 5.40
N VAL A 127 -6.55 32.78 4.69
CA VAL A 127 -5.33 31.99 4.92
C VAL A 127 -4.72 32.38 6.28
N ASP A 128 -4.51 33.67 6.53
CA ASP A 128 -3.97 34.18 7.81
C ASP A 128 -4.78 33.64 9.01
N ALA A 129 -6.11 33.75 8.94
CA ALA A 129 -7.01 33.27 9.99
C ALA A 129 -7.02 31.74 10.13
N THR A 130 -6.93 31.00 9.02
CA THR A 130 -6.84 29.52 9.06
C THR A 130 -5.57 29.06 9.76
N LEU A 131 -4.43 29.70 9.48
CA LEU A 131 -3.15 29.38 10.14
C LEU A 131 -3.18 29.67 11.65
N GLN A 132 -3.81 30.79 12.06
CA GLN A 132 -4.04 31.10 13.48
C GLN A 132 -4.95 30.07 14.17
N THR A 133 -5.97 29.57 13.47
CA THR A 133 -6.84 28.50 13.98
C THR A 133 -6.10 27.18 14.16
N LEU A 134 -5.29 26.76 13.17
CA LEU A 134 -4.49 25.53 13.26
C LEU A 134 -3.48 25.59 14.42
N ALA A 135 -2.75 26.70 14.53
CA ALA A 135 -1.78 26.92 15.61
C ALA A 135 -2.43 26.89 17.01
N ARG A 136 -3.67 27.39 17.15
CA ARG A 136 -4.41 27.38 18.42
C ARG A 136 -4.69 25.96 18.94
N TYR A 137 -4.96 25.02 18.05
CA TYR A 137 -5.26 23.62 18.39
C TYR A 137 -4.05 22.69 18.25
N GLY A 138 -2.83 23.23 18.14
CA GLY A 138 -1.60 22.44 18.03
C GLY A 138 -1.47 21.65 16.72
N ILE A 139 -2.28 21.94 15.71
CA ILE A 139 -2.23 21.24 14.42
C ILE A 139 -1.07 21.81 13.59
N TYR A 140 -0.10 20.95 13.31
CA TYR A 140 1.02 21.25 12.44
C TYR A 140 0.54 21.35 10.99
N GLN A 141 1.12 22.28 10.22
CA GLN A 141 0.83 22.39 8.80
C GLN A 141 2.07 22.73 7.98
N HIS A 142 2.02 22.38 6.71
CA HIS A 142 2.91 22.93 5.70
C HIS A 142 2.11 23.29 4.44
N GLY A 143 2.65 24.21 3.65
CA GLY A 143 2.10 24.56 2.33
C GLY A 143 1.39 25.90 2.28
N ALA A 144 1.11 26.51 3.44
CA ALA A 144 0.67 27.89 3.54
C ALA A 144 1.50 28.68 4.58
N ALA A 145 1.63 30.00 4.40
CA ALA A 145 2.27 30.92 5.34
C ALA A 145 1.46 32.23 5.50
N PRO A 146 1.68 33.01 6.58
CA PRO A 146 1.09 34.35 6.72
C PRO A 146 1.57 35.32 5.64
N GLY A 147 0.76 36.33 5.34
CA GLY A 147 1.02 37.29 4.27
C GLY A 147 2.31 38.09 4.43
N GLY A 148 3.35 37.74 3.66
CA GLY A 148 4.66 38.40 3.66
C GLY A 148 5.75 37.67 4.46
N GLU A 149 5.44 36.53 5.06
CA GLU A 149 6.44 35.62 5.64
C GLU A 149 7.01 34.67 4.57
N THR A 150 8.25 34.21 4.78
CA THR A 150 8.89 33.23 3.88
C THR A 150 8.40 31.82 4.24
N LEU A 151 7.74 31.15 3.30
CA LEU A 151 7.42 29.72 3.39
C LEU A 151 8.71 28.93 3.70
N PRO A 152 8.75 28.12 4.79
CA PRO A 152 9.89 27.25 5.05
C PRO A 152 10.03 26.21 3.92
N PRO A 153 11.24 25.68 3.66
CA PRO A 153 11.42 24.70 2.59
C PRO A 153 10.66 23.42 2.87
N PHE A 154 10.63 22.95 4.12
CA PHE A 154 9.83 21.83 4.60
C PHE A 154 9.58 21.99 6.11
N LEU A 155 8.61 21.25 6.66
CA LEU A 155 8.40 21.14 8.11
C LEU A 155 9.09 19.86 8.63
N LYS A 156 9.94 19.98 9.65
CA LYS A 156 10.44 18.81 10.39
C LYS A 156 9.46 18.45 11.52
N VAL A 157 8.90 17.25 11.45
CA VAL A 157 8.01 16.68 12.48
C VAL A 157 8.71 15.48 13.13
N THR A 158 8.48 15.23 14.42
CA THR A 158 8.98 14.05 15.13
C THR A 158 7.81 13.23 15.63
N VAL A 159 7.68 11.99 15.14
CA VAL A 159 6.75 11.00 15.68
C VAL A 159 7.41 10.37 16.92
N PRO A 160 6.79 10.47 18.11
CA PRO A 160 7.37 9.97 19.35
C PRO A 160 7.20 8.44 19.46
N HIS A 161 8.26 7.75 19.89
CA HIS A 161 8.19 6.34 20.25
C HIS A 161 9.33 5.98 21.24
N PRO A 162 9.10 5.18 22.30
CA PRO A 162 9.96 5.17 23.48
C PRO A 162 11.42 4.76 23.26
N ALA A 163 11.67 3.78 22.38
CA ALA A 163 13.02 3.26 22.12
C ALA A 163 13.71 3.92 20.92
N SER A 164 12.97 4.66 20.09
CA SER A 164 13.46 5.28 18.85
C SER A 164 12.39 6.24 18.33
N PRO A 165 12.62 7.56 18.30
CA PRO A 165 11.73 8.49 17.61
C PRO A 165 11.95 8.43 16.09
N LEU A 166 10.95 8.84 15.29
CA LEU A 166 11.03 8.94 13.83
C LEU A 166 10.88 10.39 13.40
N THR A 167 11.81 10.92 12.61
CA THR A 167 11.73 12.29 12.08
C THR A 167 11.27 12.31 10.62
N LEU A 168 10.20 13.07 10.37
CA LEU A 168 9.58 13.26 9.07
C LEU A 168 9.92 14.63 8.50
N GLY A 169 10.34 14.67 7.24
CA GLY A 169 10.40 15.88 6.44
C GLY A 169 9.10 16.03 5.66
N PHE A 170 8.19 16.87 6.16
CA PHE A 170 6.87 17.06 5.55
C PHE A 170 6.86 18.27 4.62
N LEU A 171 6.51 18.04 3.37
CA LEU A 171 6.26 19.07 2.36
C LEU A 171 4.79 19.06 1.95
N SER A 172 4.27 20.22 1.58
CA SER A 172 3.00 20.32 0.85
C SER A 172 3.05 21.46 -0.17
N ALA A 173 2.50 21.20 -1.35
CA ALA A 173 2.42 22.14 -2.48
C ALA A 173 1.23 21.78 -3.41
N THR A 174 0.69 22.77 -4.15
CA THR A 174 -0.39 22.55 -5.13
C THR A 174 0.06 22.82 -6.56
N TRP A 175 -0.47 22.06 -7.53
CA TRP A 175 -0.21 22.30 -8.96
C TRP A 175 -0.64 23.71 -9.43
N GLY A 176 -1.60 24.34 -8.75
CA GLY A 176 -1.98 25.72 -9.06
C GLY A 176 -3.19 26.20 -8.28
N LEU A 177 -3.43 27.51 -8.33
CA LEU A 177 -4.43 28.19 -7.50
C LEU A 177 -5.87 28.12 -8.04
N GLY A 178 -6.14 27.33 -9.10
CA GLY A 178 -7.49 27.17 -9.66
C GLY A 178 -8.10 28.44 -10.27
N GLY A 179 -7.32 29.51 -10.42
CA GLY A 179 -7.78 30.86 -10.79
C GLY A 179 -7.92 31.83 -9.61
N ASN A 180 -7.79 31.36 -8.36
CA ASN A 180 -7.75 32.22 -7.18
C ASN A 180 -6.47 33.08 -7.18
N ALA A 181 -6.59 34.33 -6.76
CA ALA A 181 -5.47 35.27 -6.70
C ALA A 181 -4.75 35.17 -5.34
N ASP A 182 -3.45 34.92 -5.38
CA ASP A 182 -2.55 35.03 -4.23
C ASP A 182 -1.59 36.23 -4.41
N PRO A 183 -2.04 37.47 -4.10
CA PRO A 183 -1.20 38.67 -4.20
C PRO A 183 -0.15 38.77 -3.09
N ARG A 184 -0.03 37.78 -2.20
CA ARG A 184 0.89 37.78 -1.07
C ARG A 184 1.91 36.62 -1.08
N GLY A 185 1.77 35.66 -1.99
CA GLY A 185 2.66 34.50 -2.11
C GLY A 185 2.52 33.52 -0.94
N GLN A 186 1.31 33.38 -0.39
CA GLN A 186 1.03 32.57 0.81
C GLN A 186 0.96 31.07 0.54
N ILE A 187 0.70 30.61 -0.69
CA ILE A 187 0.49 29.19 -1.01
C ILE A 187 1.67 28.60 -1.81
N ASN A 188 2.20 27.46 -1.36
CA ASN A 188 3.24 26.73 -2.09
C ASN A 188 2.75 26.18 -3.44
N LEU A 189 3.40 26.60 -4.52
CA LEU A 189 3.22 26.02 -5.85
C LEU A 189 4.14 24.82 -6.07
N LEU A 190 3.60 23.76 -6.66
CA LEU A 190 4.27 22.49 -6.94
C LEU A 190 5.00 22.51 -8.28
N ALA A 191 4.36 23.08 -9.30
CA ALA A 191 4.73 22.94 -10.70
C ALA A 191 4.33 24.16 -11.53
N ASP A 192 4.97 24.33 -12.69
CA ASP A 192 4.55 25.22 -13.77
C ASP A 192 4.49 24.47 -15.12
N ALA A 193 4.52 25.20 -16.24
CA ALA A 193 4.48 24.61 -17.59
C ALA A 193 5.74 23.80 -17.97
N ALA A 194 6.82 23.87 -17.20
CA ALA A 194 8.02 23.03 -17.35
C ALA A 194 8.02 21.81 -16.40
N GLY A 195 7.04 21.69 -15.50
CA GLY A 195 6.90 20.60 -14.54
C GLY A 195 7.17 21.04 -13.10
N VAL A 196 7.63 20.11 -12.25
CA VAL A 196 7.89 20.37 -10.82
C VAL A 196 8.94 21.47 -10.64
N LEU A 197 8.65 22.47 -9.81
CA LEU A 197 9.52 23.63 -9.64
C LEU A 197 10.86 23.25 -8.99
N PRO A 198 12.01 23.81 -9.44
CA PRO A 198 13.33 23.49 -8.85
C PRO A 198 13.43 23.77 -7.34
N ALA A 199 12.67 24.73 -6.82
CA ALA A 199 12.59 25.02 -5.40
C ALA A 199 12.00 23.85 -4.59
N ILE A 200 11.00 23.15 -5.14
CA ILE A 200 10.38 21.96 -4.54
C ILE A 200 11.38 20.80 -4.50
N SER A 201 12.09 20.54 -5.59
CA SER A 201 13.13 19.50 -5.62
C SER A 201 14.25 19.78 -4.60
N SER A 202 14.75 21.02 -4.55
CA SER A 202 15.77 21.45 -3.59
C SER A 202 15.32 21.31 -2.13
N ALA A 203 14.04 21.62 -1.84
CA ALA A 203 13.45 21.43 -0.52
C ALA A 203 13.34 19.95 -0.11
N ILE A 204 12.96 19.07 -1.04
CA ILE A 204 12.89 17.61 -0.83
C ILE A 204 14.30 17.05 -0.57
N GLU A 205 15.28 17.46 -1.36
CA GLU A 205 16.69 17.10 -1.14
C GLU A 205 17.20 17.58 0.24
N GLN A 206 16.80 18.79 0.67
CA GLN A 206 17.17 19.31 1.99
C GLN A 206 16.51 18.48 3.11
N ALA A 207 15.21 18.17 2.98
CA ALA A 207 14.49 17.32 3.91
C ALA A 207 15.15 15.94 4.04
N ARG A 208 15.52 15.30 2.93
CA ARG A 208 16.18 13.98 2.90
C ARG A 208 17.58 13.99 3.53
N ARG A 209 18.23 15.15 3.65
CA ARG A 209 19.50 15.34 4.39
C ARG A 209 19.31 15.64 5.89
N GLN A 210 18.09 15.89 6.35
CA GLN A 210 17.80 16.41 7.69
C GLN A 210 16.74 15.61 8.47
N THR A 211 16.13 14.59 7.85
CA THR A 211 15.05 13.75 8.40
C THR A 211 15.19 12.31 7.90
N ASP A 212 14.55 11.36 8.61
CA ASP A 212 14.65 9.93 8.30
C ASP A 212 13.81 9.52 7.08
N LEU A 213 12.66 10.18 6.91
CA LEU A 213 11.66 9.92 5.87
C LEU A 213 11.10 11.23 5.34
N VAL A 214 10.95 11.37 4.02
CA VAL A 214 10.36 12.56 3.39
C VAL A 214 8.97 12.23 2.82
N VAL A 215 7.98 13.02 3.24
CA VAL A 215 6.57 12.89 2.86
C VAL A 215 6.13 14.16 2.13
N VAL A 216 5.67 14.03 0.89
CA VAL A 216 5.23 15.16 0.06
C VAL A 216 3.74 15.06 -0.21
N MET A 217 2.96 16.04 0.24
CA MET A 217 1.52 16.12 0.00
C MET A 217 1.19 17.07 -1.17
N ALA A 218 0.64 16.53 -2.25
CA ALA A 218 0.46 17.21 -3.54
C ALA A 218 -1.03 17.35 -3.92
N ALA A 219 -1.55 18.58 -3.89
CA ALA A 219 -2.88 18.88 -4.40
C ALA A 219 -2.85 19.01 -5.94
N TRP A 220 -3.46 18.06 -6.65
CA TRP A 220 -3.40 17.99 -8.11
C TRP A 220 -4.41 18.93 -8.78
N GLY A 221 -3.96 19.67 -9.79
CA GLY A 221 -4.78 20.62 -10.53
C GLY A 221 -5.60 19.99 -11.67
N GLN A 222 -6.61 20.74 -12.12
CA GLN A 222 -7.39 20.54 -13.35
C GLN A 222 -6.83 21.44 -14.48
N PRO A 223 -7.18 21.23 -15.76
CA PRO A 223 -7.05 19.99 -16.52
C PRO A 223 -6.38 20.25 -17.89
N ASN A 224 -5.61 21.33 -18.00
CA ASN A 224 -5.10 21.85 -19.29
C ASN A 224 -3.94 21.03 -19.89
N ASP A 225 -3.44 20.04 -19.17
CA ASP A 225 -2.53 19.03 -19.72
C ASP A 225 -3.35 18.01 -20.54
N PRO A 226 -2.97 17.67 -21.79
CA PRO A 226 -3.69 16.67 -22.59
C PRO A 226 -3.74 15.27 -21.97
N ASP A 227 -2.87 14.93 -21.00
CA ASP A 227 -3.02 13.75 -20.15
C ASP A 227 -2.74 14.09 -18.67
N PRO A 228 -3.78 14.49 -17.89
CA PRO A 228 -3.62 14.83 -16.49
C PRO A 228 -3.31 13.61 -15.60
N ALA A 229 -3.45 12.37 -16.08
CA ALA A 229 -3.01 11.19 -15.34
C ALA A 229 -1.49 11.03 -15.48
N GLN A 230 -0.97 11.10 -16.70
CA GLN A 230 0.47 11.03 -16.96
C GLN A 230 1.23 12.22 -16.36
N ALA A 231 0.63 13.41 -16.33
CA ALA A 231 1.17 14.58 -15.63
C ALA A 231 1.41 14.29 -14.13
N ARG A 232 0.43 13.73 -13.43
CA ARG A 232 0.55 13.32 -12.01
C ARG A 232 1.61 12.24 -11.81
N ILE A 233 1.66 11.24 -12.68
CA ILE A 233 2.65 10.15 -12.61
C ILE A 233 4.08 10.70 -12.79
N ASN A 234 4.28 11.62 -13.74
CA ASN A 234 5.57 12.25 -13.98
C ASN A 234 5.99 13.19 -12.84
N ALA A 235 5.06 13.93 -12.25
CA ALA A 235 5.35 14.72 -11.04
C ALA A 235 5.71 13.82 -9.86
N ALA A 236 4.97 12.74 -9.60
CA ALA A 236 5.29 11.77 -8.54
C ALA A 236 6.71 11.17 -8.74
N ARG A 237 7.08 10.79 -9.97
CA ARG A 237 8.46 10.38 -10.32
C ARG A 237 9.48 11.45 -9.98
N ASN A 238 9.25 12.71 -10.36
CA ASN A 238 10.19 13.80 -10.10
C ASN A 238 10.38 14.09 -8.60
N LEU A 239 9.30 14.05 -7.82
CA LEU A 239 9.36 14.22 -6.35
C LEU A 239 10.13 13.07 -5.68
N ILE A 240 9.90 11.83 -6.13
CA ILE A 240 10.60 10.65 -5.62
C ILE A 240 12.08 10.67 -6.03
N ALA A 241 12.42 11.09 -7.25
CA ALA A 241 13.80 11.29 -7.69
C ALA A 241 14.55 12.32 -6.82
N ALA A 242 13.90 13.43 -6.46
CA ALA A 242 14.47 14.47 -5.60
C ALA A 242 14.69 14.03 -4.15
N GLY A 243 14.05 12.94 -3.70
CA GLY A 243 14.23 12.40 -2.35
C GLY A 243 12.96 12.07 -1.57
N ALA A 244 11.76 12.22 -2.16
CA ALA A 244 10.51 11.85 -1.49
C ALA A 244 10.40 10.32 -1.35
N ASP A 245 10.02 9.84 -0.17
CA ASP A 245 9.84 8.42 0.13
C ASP A 245 8.35 8.04 0.10
N VAL A 246 7.46 9.00 0.44
CA VAL A 246 6.01 8.93 0.23
C VAL A 246 5.52 10.18 -0.50
N VAL A 247 4.66 10.01 -1.52
CA VAL A 247 3.90 11.08 -2.17
C VAL A 247 2.40 10.86 -1.92
N ILE A 248 1.76 11.80 -1.24
CA ILE A 248 0.33 11.79 -0.91
C ILE A 248 -0.38 12.78 -1.82
N GLY A 249 -1.07 12.27 -2.82
CA GLY A 249 -1.87 13.05 -3.75
C GLY A 249 -3.27 13.37 -3.25
N SER A 250 -3.86 14.43 -3.78
CA SER A 250 -5.28 14.77 -3.61
C SER A 250 -5.91 15.14 -4.95
N ILE A 251 -6.95 14.39 -5.36
CA ILE A 251 -7.84 14.73 -6.48
C ILE A 251 -9.24 14.96 -5.88
N PRO A 252 -9.82 16.17 -5.97
CA PRO A 252 -11.11 16.49 -5.36
C PRO A 252 -12.24 15.51 -5.77
N GLY A 253 -12.90 14.90 -4.80
CA GLY A 253 -14.01 13.96 -4.99
C GLY A 253 -13.64 12.60 -5.61
N VAL A 254 -12.35 12.32 -5.81
CA VAL A 254 -11.88 11.14 -6.57
C VAL A 254 -10.82 10.38 -5.77
N THR A 255 -11.17 9.17 -5.33
CA THR A 255 -10.23 8.15 -4.86
C THR A 255 -9.45 7.60 -6.06
N ALA A 256 -8.14 7.32 -5.91
CA ALA A 256 -7.28 6.88 -7.01
C ALA A 256 -6.22 5.86 -6.55
N THR A 257 -5.58 5.19 -7.51
CA THR A 257 -4.60 4.11 -7.29
C THR A 257 -3.50 4.46 -6.29
N VAL A 258 -3.00 3.45 -5.58
CA VAL A 258 -1.72 3.48 -4.87
C VAL A 258 -0.71 2.60 -5.62
N ASP A 259 0.56 3.00 -5.70
CA ASP A 259 1.60 2.22 -6.39
C ASP A 259 3.02 2.51 -5.87
N TRP A 260 3.97 1.61 -6.15
CA TRP A 260 5.41 1.89 -6.01
C TRP A 260 5.93 2.54 -7.30
N VAL A 261 6.43 3.76 -7.20
CA VAL A 261 6.87 4.54 -8.36
C VAL A 261 8.41 4.60 -8.39
N ARG A 262 8.99 3.89 -9.36
CA ARG A 262 10.44 3.93 -9.66
C ARG A 262 10.80 5.23 -10.40
N ALA A 263 11.91 5.84 -9.99
CA ALA A 263 12.43 7.10 -10.51
C ALA A 263 13.97 7.08 -10.47
N GLY A 264 14.58 6.54 -11.54
CA GLY A 264 16.00 6.17 -11.52
C GLY A 264 16.25 5.03 -10.53
N ASP A 265 17.30 5.16 -9.74
CA ASP A 265 17.68 4.18 -8.71
C ASP A 265 16.86 4.31 -7.40
N ARG A 266 15.93 5.28 -7.32
CA ARG A 266 14.99 5.43 -6.20
C ARG A 266 13.62 4.85 -6.54
N GLU A 267 12.91 4.40 -5.50
CA GLU A 267 11.51 3.98 -5.55
C GLU A 267 10.80 4.54 -4.31
N GLY A 268 9.57 5.02 -4.47
CA GLY A 268 8.78 5.63 -3.39
C GLY A 268 7.30 5.28 -3.52
N LEU A 269 6.57 5.36 -2.41
CA LEU A 269 5.15 5.02 -2.37
C LEU A 269 4.32 6.23 -2.83
N ALA A 270 3.55 6.07 -3.91
CA ALA A 270 2.66 7.10 -4.42
C ALA A 270 1.19 6.71 -4.16
N ILE A 271 0.53 7.44 -3.27
CA ILE A 271 -0.92 7.43 -3.09
C ILE A 271 -1.47 8.51 -4.02
N PHE A 272 -2.11 8.18 -5.15
CA PHE A 272 -2.52 9.22 -6.10
C PHE A 272 -3.71 10.05 -5.62
N SER A 273 -4.63 9.46 -4.84
CA SER A 273 -5.64 10.17 -4.06
C SER A 273 -6.34 9.21 -3.09
N ALA A 274 -6.49 9.60 -1.82
CA ALA A 274 -7.30 8.88 -0.84
C ALA A 274 -8.82 9.17 -0.95
N GLY A 275 -9.22 10.09 -1.84
CA GLY A 275 -10.58 10.63 -1.93
C GLY A 275 -10.78 11.82 -0.99
N ASP A 276 -12.05 12.15 -0.71
CA ASP A 276 -12.41 13.17 0.29
C ASP A 276 -12.67 12.49 1.65
N LEU A 277 -12.04 12.98 2.73
CA LEU A 277 -12.48 12.65 4.09
C LEU A 277 -13.78 13.39 4.42
N ILE A 278 -13.82 14.68 4.04
CA ILE A 278 -14.99 15.54 4.12
C ILE A 278 -15.10 16.27 2.78
N GLY A 279 -16.25 16.13 2.12
CA GLY A 279 -16.45 16.67 0.78
C GLY A 279 -17.87 16.45 0.25
N ALA A 280 -18.18 17.09 -0.86
CA ALA A 280 -19.50 16.97 -1.50
C ALA A 280 -19.68 15.67 -2.31
N ALA A 281 -18.65 14.83 -2.40
CA ALA A 281 -18.66 13.60 -3.17
C ALA A 281 -19.28 12.43 -2.39
N GLU A 282 -20.17 11.68 -3.04
CA GLU A 282 -20.80 10.46 -2.50
C GLU A 282 -19.98 9.18 -2.80
N THR A 283 -18.83 9.33 -3.46
CA THR A 283 -17.92 8.24 -3.82
C THR A 283 -17.16 7.72 -2.60
N PRO A 284 -16.99 6.38 -2.44
CA PRO A 284 -16.16 5.82 -1.38
C PRO A 284 -14.73 6.35 -1.37
N ALA A 285 -14.32 6.88 -0.22
CA ALA A 285 -12.95 7.26 0.08
C ALA A 285 -12.26 6.16 0.90
N VAL A 286 -10.97 6.35 1.21
CA VAL A 286 -10.20 5.44 2.05
C VAL A 286 -9.41 6.20 3.10
N LEU A 287 -9.47 5.72 4.35
CA LEU A 287 -8.46 6.03 5.35
C LEU A 287 -7.32 5.03 5.17
N MET A 288 -6.20 5.48 4.63
CA MET A 288 -5.01 4.66 4.44
C MET A 288 -4.12 4.67 5.68
N TYR A 289 -3.35 3.61 5.85
CA TYR A 289 -2.36 3.43 6.91
C TYR A 289 -1.05 3.11 6.22
N VAL A 290 -0.10 4.04 6.22
CA VAL A 290 1.23 3.85 5.63
C VAL A 290 2.15 3.32 6.72
N GLY A 291 2.70 2.13 6.48
CA GLY A 291 3.64 1.50 7.40
C GLY A 291 5.04 2.05 7.19
N VAL A 292 5.74 2.34 8.28
CA VAL A 292 7.16 2.70 8.30
C VAL A 292 7.86 1.79 9.29
N THR A 293 9.08 1.36 8.97
CA THR A 293 9.96 0.68 9.95
C THR A 293 11.28 1.41 10.10
N ARG A 294 11.89 1.31 11.29
CA ARG A 294 13.32 1.59 11.48
C ARG A 294 14.08 0.27 11.69
N ASP A 295 15.07 0.04 10.84
CA ASP A 295 15.99 -1.10 10.93
C ASP A 295 17.08 -0.90 12.01
N ALA A 296 17.81 -1.97 12.34
CA ALA A 296 18.85 -1.98 13.37
C ALA A 296 20.10 -1.15 13.01
N ASP A 297 20.29 -0.78 11.74
CA ASP A 297 21.30 0.19 11.27
C ASP A 297 20.82 1.65 11.42
N GLY A 298 19.59 1.86 11.87
CA GLY A 298 18.94 3.15 12.01
C GLY A 298 18.18 3.61 10.76
N ALA A 299 18.22 2.90 9.63
CA ALA A 299 17.54 3.31 8.41
C ALA A 299 16.01 3.24 8.56
N ALA A 300 15.31 4.30 8.13
CA ALA A 300 13.85 4.30 8.03
C ALA A 300 13.40 3.93 6.61
N ARG A 301 12.40 3.04 6.48
CA ARG A 301 11.82 2.60 5.21
C ARG A 301 10.30 2.51 5.29
N VAL A 302 9.61 2.78 4.19
CA VAL A 302 8.18 2.51 4.03
C VAL A 302 7.97 1.01 3.83
N THR A 303 7.07 0.38 4.59
CA THR A 303 6.80 -1.06 4.51
C THR A 303 5.57 -1.43 3.67
N GLY A 304 4.70 -0.47 3.33
CA GLY A 304 3.51 -0.71 2.51
C GLY A 304 2.29 0.04 3.01
N ILE A 305 1.09 -0.49 2.74
CA ILE A 305 -0.17 0.09 3.19
C ILE A 305 -1.17 -0.93 3.74
N ARG A 306 -2.09 -0.44 4.57
CA ARG A 306 -3.44 -1.02 4.74
C ARG A 306 -4.48 0.08 4.54
N TYR A 307 -5.74 -0.27 4.30
CA TYR A 307 -6.79 0.73 4.09
C TYR A 307 -8.15 0.32 4.66
N LEU A 308 -8.84 1.32 5.22
CA LEU A 308 -10.23 1.24 5.65
C LEU A 308 -11.10 2.03 4.66
N PRO A 309 -11.98 1.37 3.89
CA PRO A 309 -12.97 2.06 3.08
C PRO A 309 -13.95 2.87 3.94
N ILE A 310 -14.23 4.11 3.55
CA ILE A 310 -15.12 5.03 4.28
C ILE A 310 -16.13 5.71 3.34
N THR A 311 -17.27 6.10 3.90
CA THR A 311 -18.13 7.13 3.33
C THR A 311 -17.61 8.51 3.75
N PRO A 312 -17.41 9.47 2.83
CA PRO A 312 -17.02 10.84 3.17
C PRO A 312 -18.05 11.55 4.08
N GLY A 313 -17.57 12.46 4.92
CA GLY A 313 -18.44 13.36 5.68
C GLY A 313 -19.04 14.47 4.80
N ASN A 314 -20.36 14.66 4.87
CA ASN A 314 -21.12 15.61 4.06
C ASN A 314 -22.41 16.05 4.79
N GLY A 315 -22.73 17.34 4.75
CA GLY A 315 -23.90 17.92 5.42
C GLY A 315 -23.82 17.78 6.93
N ASN A 316 -24.80 17.09 7.54
CA ASN A 316 -24.83 16.76 8.97
C ASN A 316 -24.32 15.33 9.28
N ARG A 317 -23.76 14.61 8.29
CA ARG A 317 -23.21 13.27 8.47
C ARG A 317 -21.68 13.34 8.44
N GLY A 318 -21.03 12.93 9.52
CA GLY A 318 -19.58 12.78 9.54
C GLY A 318 -19.09 11.53 8.81
N PRO A 319 -17.76 11.40 8.61
CA PRO A 319 -17.17 10.27 7.90
C PRO A 319 -17.29 8.97 8.71
N ALA A 320 -17.59 7.87 8.03
CA ALA A 320 -17.85 6.58 8.68
C ALA A 320 -17.25 5.38 7.91
N PRO A 321 -16.80 4.31 8.62
CA PRO A 321 -16.38 3.06 7.98
C PRO A 321 -17.48 2.41 7.13
N LEU A 322 -17.12 1.88 5.96
CA LEU A 322 -18.02 1.06 5.15
C LEU A 322 -18.05 -0.39 5.66
N PRO A 323 -19.24 -1.02 5.79
CA PRO A 323 -19.37 -2.37 6.36
C PRO A 323 -18.76 -3.47 5.48
N VAL A 324 -18.58 -3.22 4.17
CA VAL A 324 -17.94 -4.12 3.21
C VAL A 324 -17.13 -3.30 2.21
N ALA A 325 -15.91 -3.73 1.90
CA ALA A 325 -15.08 -3.11 0.87
C ALA A 325 -15.65 -3.39 -0.54
N PRO A 326 -16.03 -2.37 -1.34
CA PRO A 326 -16.49 -2.58 -2.72
C PRO A 326 -15.39 -3.18 -3.59
N ARG A 327 -15.71 -4.18 -4.42
CA ARG A 327 -14.71 -4.87 -5.27
C ARG A 327 -14.00 -3.92 -6.22
N ASP A 328 -14.71 -2.95 -6.80
CA ASP A 328 -14.13 -1.97 -7.73
C ASP A 328 -13.17 -1.01 -7.02
N LEU A 329 -13.47 -0.64 -5.77
CA LEU A 329 -12.54 0.13 -4.92
C LEU A 329 -11.30 -0.71 -4.58
N SER A 330 -11.47 -1.98 -4.20
CA SER A 330 -10.36 -2.90 -3.93
C SER A 330 -9.46 -3.10 -5.15
N ALA A 331 -10.05 -3.28 -6.33
CA ALA A 331 -9.32 -3.36 -7.60
C ALA A 331 -8.63 -2.04 -7.97
N LEU A 332 -9.23 -0.88 -7.67
CA LEU A 332 -8.62 0.44 -7.84
C LEU A 332 -7.41 0.64 -6.90
N MET A 333 -7.51 0.17 -5.65
CA MET A 333 -6.35 0.09 -4.73
C MET A 333 -5.32 -0.96 -5.18
N GLY A 334 -5.65 -1.79 -6.17
CA GLY A 334 -4.79 -2.85 -6.69
C GLY A 334 -4.79 -4.14 -5.86
N ASP A 335 -5.70 -4.25 -4.90
CA ASP A 335 -5.82 -5.34 -3.92
C ASP A 335 -7.08 -6.18 -4.19
N PRO A 336 -7.18 -6.90 -5.34
CA PRO A 336 -8.38 -7.65 -5.71
C PRO A 336 -8.67 -8.83 -4.78
N GLY A 337 -7.65 -9.33 -4.06
CA GLY A 337 -7.77 -10.34 -3.01
C GLY A 337 -8.15 -9.78 -1.63
N GLN A 338 -8.37 -8.47 -1.51
CA GLN A 338 -8.71 -7.78 -0.26
C GLN A 338 -7.76 -8.09 0.91
N LEU A 339 -6.47 -8.26 0.59
CA LEU A 339 -5.42 -8.63 1.54
C LEU A 339 -5.05 -7.48 2.49
N GLN A 340 -5.20 -6.22 2.05
CA GLN A 340 -4.80 -5.02 2.79
C GLN A 340 -5.98 -4.28 3.44
N VAL A 341 -7.21 -4.75 3.21
CA VAL A 341 -8.43 -4.21 3.83
C VAL A 341 -8.37 -4.34 5.35
N ILE A 342 -8.83 -3.30 6.04
CA ILE A 342 -9.07 -3.27 7.48
C ILE A 342 -10.55 -3.55 7.73
N ALA A 343 -10.85 -4.39 8.73
CA ALA A 343 -12.23 -4.67 9.12
C ALA A 343 -12.89 -3.40 9.72
N PRO A 344 -14.18 -3.13 9.44
CA PRO A 344 -14.90 -1.96 9.94
C PRO A 344 -15.35 -2.14 11.41
N LEU A 345 -14.53 -2.78 12.23
CA LEU A 345 -14.72 -2.93 13.67
C LEU A 345 -13.72 -2.01 14.38
N PRO A 346 -14.12 -1.25 15.41
CA PRO A 346 -13.20 -0.37 16.14
C PRO A 346 -11.97 -1.14 16.64
N PRO A 347 -10.74 -0.68 16.32
CA PRO A 347 -9.53 -1.36 16.73
C PRO A 347 -9.31 -1.23 18.24
N THR A 348 -8.88 -2.32 18.88
CA THR A 348 -8.53 -2.37 20.32
C THR A 348 -7.05 -2.06 20.60
N SER A 349 -6.25 -1.88 19.54
CA SER A 349 -4.81 -1.62 19.56
C SER A 349 -4.41 -0.78 18.34
N LYS A 350 -3.12 -0.44 18.20
CA LYS A 350 -2.61 0.20 16.98
C LYS A 350 -2.82 -0.70 15.75
N ILE A 351 -3.22 -0.11 14.62
CA ILE A 351 -3.38 -0.81 13.35
C ILE A 351 -2.01 -0.97 12.71
N GLU A 352 -1.41 -2.16 12.85
CA GLU A 352 -0.17 -2.47 12.15
C GLU A 352 -0.41 -2.77 10.67
N VAL A 353 0.50 -2.27 9.83
CA VAL A 353 0.56 -2.53 8.37
C VAL A 353 1.23 -3.86 8.05
N CYS A 354 2.06 -4.35 8.98
CA CYS A 354 2.83 -5.60 8.88
C CYS A 354 2.62 -6.49 10.12
N PRO A 355 1.36 -6.81 10.48
CA PRO A 355 1.05 -7.48 11.75
C PRO A 355 1.65 -8.89 11.80
N PRO A 356 2.13 -9.35 12.97
CA PRO A 356 2.52 -10.74 13.16
C PRO A 356 1.34 -11.70 12.98
N LEU A 357 1.62 -12.85 12.38
CA LEU A 357 0.68 -13.97 12.30
C LEU A 357 0.93 -14.92 13.47
N PHE A 358 -0.02 -14.98 14.40
CA PHE A 358 -0.09 -15.99 15.44
C PHE A 358 -0.81 -17.24 14.91
N LEU A 359 -0.25 -18.43 15.17
CA LEU A 359 -0.92 -19.70 14.93
C LEU A 359 -1.52 -20.20 16.24
N PRO A 360 -2.78 -20.67 16.29
CA PRO A 360 -3.37 -21.25 17.51
C PRO A 360 -2.56 -22.40 18.12
N GLU A 361 -1.83 -23.15 17.29
CA GLU A 361 -0.99 -24.28 17.66
C GLU A 361 0.43 -23.87 18.11
N ALA A 362 0.82 -22.60 17.89
CA ALA A 362 2.14 -22.06 18.23
C ALA A 362 2.07 -20.54 18.61
N PRO A 363 1.26 -20.15 19.62
CA PRO A 363 1.04 -18.74 19.95
C PRO A 363 2.30 -18.02 20.42
N GLU A 364 3.20 -18.73 21.13
CA GLU A 364 4.49 -18.22 21.62
C GLU A 364 5.54 -18.01 20.52
N THR A 365 5.22 -18.25 19.25
CA THR A 365 6.16 -18.08 18.13
C THR A 365 5.43 -17.45 16.93
N PRO A 366 5.13 -16.14 17.00
CA PRO A 366 4.53 -15.42 15.89
C PRO A 366 5.44 -15.45 14.65
N ILE A 367 4.80 -15.61 13.49
CA ILE A 367 5.44 -15.46 12.18
C ILE A 367 5.40 -13.97 11.82
N THR A 368 6.56 -13.38 11.55
CA THR A 368 6.72 -11.92 11.43
C THR A 368 6.99 -11.45 9.99
N GLY A 369 6.69 -10.17 9.70
CA GLY A 369 7.08 -9.50 8.47
C GLY A 369 6.55 -10.16 7.19
N ASP A 370 7.38 -10.24 6.16
CA ASP A 370 7.00 -10.85 4.88
C ASP A 370 6.85 -12.38 4.97
N PHE A 371 7.41 -13.04 5.99
CA PHE A 371 7.12 -14.45 6.24
C PHE A 371 5.65 -14.65 6.61
N ALA A 372 5.04 -13.73 7.37
CA ALA A 372 3.61 -13.78 7.73
C ALA A 372 2.75 -13.71 6.46
N ARG A 373 3.10 -12.79 5.55
CA ARG A 373 2.43 -12.65 4.25
C ARG A 373 2.63 -13.88 3.36
N PHE A 374 3.85 -14.42 3.27
CA PHE A 374 4.12 -15.62 2.50
C PHE A 374 3.37 -16.84 3.05
N TYR A 375 3.27 -16.98 4.37
CA TYR A 375 2.48 -18.04 5.01
C TYR A 375 0.99 -17.94 4.66
N GLN A 376 0.45 -16.72 4.55
CA GLN A 376 -0.95 -16.46 4.21
C GLN A 376 -1.30 -16.59 2.72
N THR A 377 -0.33 -16.58 1.79
CA THR A 377 -0.64 -16.60 0.33
C THR A 377 0.22 -17.55 -0.52
N PHE A 378 1.27 -18.13 0.04
CA PHE A 378 2.36 -18.84 -0.67
C PHE A 378 3.01 -18.00 -1.77
N GLY A 379 3.02 -16.67 -1.58
CA GLY A 379 3.47 -15.70 -2.58
C GLY A 379 2.48 -15.46 -3.72
N SER A 380 1.18 -15.74 -3.55
CA SER A 380 0.13 -15.37 -4.51
C SER A 380 -0.70 -14.15 -4.05
N ASP A 381 -1.62 -13.73 -4.91
CA ASP A 381 -2.63 -12.69 -4.71
C ASP A 381 -3.81 -13.10 -3.81
N GLN A 382 -3.96 -14.40 -3.53
CA GLN A 382 -5.10 -14.98 -2.82
C GLN A 382 -4.71 -15.36 -1.39
N ARG A 383 -5.55 -15.01 -0.41
CA ARG A 383 -5.42 -15.53 0.95
C ARG A 383 -5.74 -17.03 0.96
N ARG A 384 -4.98 -17.79 1.75
CA ARG A 384 -5.10 -19.23 1.93
C ARG A 384 -5.66 -19.55 3.30
N ASP A 385 -6.21 -20.76 3.43
CA ASP A 385 -6.60 -21.29 4.74
C ASP A 385 -5.34 -21.53 5.57
N LEU A 386 -5.41 -21.24 6.88
CA LEU A 386 -4.28 -21.44 7.79
C LEU A 386 -3.94 -22.94 7.91
N LEU A 387 -4.92 -23.82 7.78
CA LEU A 387 -4.73 -25.28 7.74
C LEU A 387 -4.00 -25.73 6.46
N GLU A 388 -4.28 -25.13 5.29
CA GLU A 388 -3.47 -25.38 4.08
C GLU A 388 -2.03 -24.90 4.28
N ALA A 389 -1.81 -23.79 4.99
CA ALA A 389 -0.48 -23.26 5.27
C ALA A 389 0.32 -24.11 6.28
N ILE A 390 -0.32 -24.59 7.35
CA ILE A 390 0.28 -25.51 8.31
C ILE A 390 0.59 -26.87 7.64
N ALA A 391 -0.29 -27.37 6.78
CA ALA A 391 -0.04 -28.60 6.03
C ALA A 391 1.16 -28.47 5.05
N LEU A 392 1.34 -27.30 4.41
CA LEU A 392 2.45 -27.07 3.46
C LEU A 392 3.77 -26.70 4.13
N LEU A 393 3.76 -25.73 5.03
CA LEU A 393 4.98 -25.15 5.62
C LEU A 393 5.29 -25.77 6.99
N GLY A 394 4.27 -26.24 7.71
CA GLY A 394 4.40 -26.66 9.11
C GLY A 394 4.43 -25.48 10.08
N LEU A 395 4.40 -25.77 11.37
CA LEU A 395 4.54 -24.77 12.43
C LEU A 395 5.93 -24.10 12.40
N PRO A 396 6.09 -22.86 12.89
CA PRO A 396 7.41 -22.26 13.05
C PRO A 396 8.22 -23.00 14.12
N LEU A 397 9.51 -23.21 13.87
CA LEU A 397 10.45 -23.89 14.79
C LEU A 397 11.17 -22.91 15.74
N GLY A 398 10.75 -21.64 15.75
CA GLY A 398 11.31 -20.56 16.55
C GLY A 398 11.24 -19.21 15.83
N PRO A 399 11.76 -18.14 16.45
CA PRO A 399 11.78 -16.82 15.84
C PRO A 399 12.70 -16.76 14.60
N VAL A 400 12.49 -15.74 13.78
CA VAL A 400 13.34 -15.41 12.63
C VAL A 400 14.79 -15.20 13.07
N ARG A 401 15.73 -15.70 12.27
CA ARG A 401 17.18 -15.62 12.51
C ARG A 401 17.86 -14.95 11.32
N ARG A 402 19.14 -14.59 11.44
CA ARG A 402 19.97 -14.19 10.29
C ARG A 402 21.05 -15.24 10.08
N GLU A 403 21.12 -15.75 8.85
CA GLU A 403 22.01 -16.84 8.45
C GLU A 403 22.38 -16.67 6.98
N LEU A 404 23.44 -17.35 6.54
CA LEU A 404 23.84 -17.40 5.13
C LEU A 404 22.70 -18.00 4.26
N ALA A 405 22.44 -17.35 3.13
CA ALA A 405 21.51 -17.80 2.11
C ALA A 405 21.96 -19.12 1.45
N GLY A 406 21.02 -19.85 0.84
CA GLY A 406 21.30 -21.10 0.11
C GLY A 406 22.20 -20.96 -1.13
N ASP A 407 22.48 -19.72 -1.57
CA ASP A 407 23.46 -19.40 -2.63
C ASP A 407 24.87 -19.12 -2.10
N CYS A 408 25.03 -19.06 -0.78
CA CYS A 408 26.28 -18.83 -0.05
C CYS A 408 26.91 -17.43 -0.24
N ARG A 409 26.17 -16.42 -0.71
CA ARG A 409 26.72 -15.08 -1.03
C ARG A 409 26.42 -13.98 -0.03
N GLN A 410 25.31 -14.09 0.71
CA GLN A 410 24.78 -13.04 1.57
C GLN A 410 24.08 -13.65 2.79
N GLU A 411 24.13 -12.95 3.92
CA GLU A 411 23.24 -13.27 5.04
C GLU A 411 21.84 -12.71 4.77
N VAL A 412 20.84 -13.52 5.03
CA VAL A 412 19.41 -13.21 4.87
C VAL A 412 18.69 -13.47 6.18
N ALA A 413 17.52 -12.85 6.34
CA ALA A 413 16.61 -13.30 7.38
C ALA A 413 16.04 -14.67 7.00
N VAL A 414 15.91 -15.56 7.97
CA VAL A 414 15.48 -16.95 7.79
C VAL A 414 14.43 -17.32 8.83
N LEU A 415 13.31 -17.88 8.37
CA LEU A 415 12.34 -18.56 9.22
C LEU A 415 12.44 -20.07 9.00
N TYR A 416 12.68 -20.83 10.07
CA TYR A 416 12.51 -22.27 10.06
C TYR A 416 11.07 -22.63 10.41
N THR A 417 10.47 -23.48 9.59
CA THR A 417 9.21 -24.16 9.88
C THR A 417 9.45 -25.68 9.85
N GLU A 418 8.48 -26.50 10.22
CA GLU A 418 8.71 -27.96 10.29
C GLU A 418 9.10 -28.57 8.94
N ARG A 419 8.58 -28.02 7.84
CA ARG A 419 8.74 -28.56 6.47
C ARG A 419 9.67 -27.74 5.60
N GLN A 420 10.03 -26.51 5.99
CA GLN A 420 10.80 -25.57 5.17
C GLN A 420 11.83 -24.75 5.98
N ARG A 421 12.83 -24.23 5.27
CA ARG A 421 13.68 -23.12 5.69
C ARG A 421 13.40 -22.00 4.69
N LEU A 422 12.73 -20.95 5.12
CA LEU A 422 12.31 -19.84 4.26
C LEU A 422 13.32 -18.70 4.37
N GLU A 423 13.86 -18.27 3.24
CA GLU A 423 14.84 -17.20 3.09
C GLU A 423 14.15 -15.92 2.59
N LEU A 424 14.43 -14.78 3.23
CA LEU A 424 13.96 -13.46 2.80
C LEU A 424 15.00 -12.78 1.92
N HIS A 425 14.66 -12.55 0.65
CA HIS A 425 15.49 -11.83 -0.32
C HIS A 425 14.85 -10.45 -0.61
N PRO A 426 15.18 -9.39 0.17
CA PRO A 426 14.42 -8.14 0.13
C PRO A 426 14.54 -7.35 -1.18
N ALA A 427 15.56 -7.62 -2.00
CA ALA A 427 15.72 -7.04 -3.32
C ALA A 427 14.83 -7.69 -4.41
N ASN A 428 14.21 -8.84 -4.13
CA ASN A 428 13.31 -9.51 -5.06
C ASN A 428 11.89 -8.96 -4.92
N ASP A 429 11.22 -8.70 -6.05
CA ASP A 429 9.78 -8.54 -6.10
C ASP A 429 9.07 -9.90 -5.91
N TRP A 430 7.82 -9.87 -5.44
CA TRP A 430 7.01 -11.07 -5.21
C TRP A 430 6.67 -11.81 -6.54
N PRO A 431 6.52 -13.15 -6.56
CA PRO A 431 6.50 -14.09 -5.42
C PRO A 431 7.86 -14.31 -4.76
N ASN A 432 8.96 -13.99 -5.44
CA ASN A 432 10.31 -14.45 -5.09
C ASN A 432 10.98 -13.69 -3.93
N ARG A 433 10.22 -12.89 -3.16
CA ARG A 433 10.72 -12.16 -1.99
C ARG A 433 10.98 -13.08 -0.79
N VAL A 434 10.17 -14.13 -0.65
CA VAL A 434 10.41 -15.24 0.28
C VAL A 434 10.52 -16.51 -0.54
N LEU A 435 11.59 -17.28 -0.33
CA LEU A 435 11.90 -18.51 -1.07
C LEU A 435 12.27 -19.64 -0.12
N GLY A 436 11.90 -20.88 -0.46
CA GLY A 436 12.43 -22.04 0.25
C GLY A 436 13.91 -22.28 -0.10
N SER A 437 14.75 -22.51 0.91
CA SER A 437 16.07 -23.13 0.73
C SER A 437 15.93 -24.45 -0.01
N HIS A 438 17.01 -24.92 -0.64
CA HIS A 438 17.03 -26.20 -1.37
C HIS A 438 17.07 -27.42 -0.42
N LEU A 439 16.17 -27.50 0.57
CA LEU A 439 16.14 -28.57 1.58
C LEU A 439 15.87 -29.96 0.98
N GLY A 440 15.05 -30.04 -0.08
CA GLY A 440 14.84 -31.30 -0.80
C GLY A 440 16.13 -31.80 -1.46
N THR A 441 16.94 -30.88 -2.00
CA THR A 441 18.30 -31.16 -2.49
C THR A 441 19.23 -31.64 -1.37
N VAL A 442 19.17 -31.04 -0.18
CA VAL A 442 19.97 -31.44 0.99
C VAL A 442 19.57 -32.85 1.45
N ALA A 443 18.28 -33.09 1.67
CA ALA A 443 17.77 -34.38 2.13
C ALA A 443 18.05 -35.50 1.10
N PHE A 444 17.88 -35.24 -0.20
CA PHE A 444 18.19 -36.23 -1.24
C PHE A 444 19.69 -36.59 -1.26
N ARG A 445 20.60 -35.63 -1.11
CA ARG A 445 22.06 -35.90 -1.03
C ARG A 445 22.44 -36.73 0.20
N LEU A 446 21.71 -36.59 1.30
CA LEU A 446 21.97 -37.32 2.55
C LEU A 446 21.38 -38.74 2.52
N ALA A 447 20.19 -38.92 1.92
CA ALA A 447 19.54 -40.22 1.78
C ALA A 447 20.10 -41.06 0.62
N TYR A 448 20.51 -40.43 -0.48
CA TYR A 448 20.95 -41.06 -1.72
C TYR A 448 22.28 -40.47 -2.23
N PRO A 449 23.39 -40.56 -1.47
CA PRO A 449 24.66 -39.91 -1.79
C PRO A 449 25.27 -40.34 -3.15
N ASP A 450 24.99 -41.57 -3.60
CA ASP A 450 25.45 -42.09 -4.88
C ASP A 450 24.59 -41.64 -6.09
N GLN A 451 23.49 -40.92 -5.88
CA GLN A 451 22.59 -40.46 -6.93
C GLN A 451 22.81 -38.97 -7.29
N ALA A 452 22.96 -38.68 -8.57
CA ALA A 452 23.12 -37.31 -9.06
C ALA A 452 21.80 -36.53 -8.99
N VAL A 453 21.83 -35.37 -8.33
CA VAL A 453 20.73 -34.38 -8.34
C VAL A 453 20.56 -33.83 -9.76
N THR A 454 19.46 -34.18 -10.42
CA THR A 454 19.15 -33.76 -11.79
C THR A 454 17.74 -33.16 -11.86
N PRO A 455 17.60 -31.82 -11.91
CA PRO A 455 16.30 -31.15 -12.04
C PRO A 455 15.57 -31.52 -13.34
N ARG A 456 14.32 -31.98 -13.23
CA ARG A 456 13.41 -32.22 -14.37
C ARG A 456 12.75 -30.90 -14.78
N THR A 457 13.40 -30.17 -15.68
CA THR A 457 12.97 -28.82 -16.06
C THR A 457 11.79 -28.79 -17.04
N ASP A 458 11.57 -29.83 -17.85
CA ASP A 458 10.34 -29.96 -18.63
C ASP A 458 9.23 -30.63 -17.79
N LEU A 459 8.38 -29.80 -17.20
CA LEU A 459 7.23 -30.23 -16.39
C LEU A 459 6.07 -30.82 -17.23
N ASN A 460 6.20 -30.86 -18.56
CA ASN A 460 5.24 -31.52 -19.46
C ASN A 460 5.59 -32.99 -19.73
N ASP A 461 6.83 -33.40 -19.48
CA ASP A 461 7.23 -34.81 -19.54
C ASP A 461 6.36 -35.63 -18.56
N PRO A 462 5.67 -36.70 -19.01
CA PRO A 462 4.97 -37.63 -18.12
C PRO A 462 5.86 -38.24 -17.02
N ALA A 463 7.19 -38.27 -17.21
CA ALA A 463 8.16 -38.71 -16.20
C ALA A 463 8.66 -37.60 -15.26
N ALA A 464 8.17 -36.35 -15.40
CA ALA A 464 8.50 -35.24 -14.50
C ALA A 464 7.99 -35.51 -13.06
N PHE A 465 6.80 -36.08 -12.94
CA PHE A 465 6.12 -36.35 -11.66
C PHE A 465 5.95 -37.85 -11.45
N ALA A 466 6.38 -38.35 -10.29
CA ALA A 466 6.30 -39.76 -9.93
C ALA A 466 4.86 -40.30 -9.82
N HIS A 467 3.89 -39.42 -9.58
CA HIS A 467 2.48 -39.78 -9.43
C HIS A 467 1.55 -38.63 -9.86
N PRO A 468 0.38 -38.88 -10.49
CA PRO A 468 -0.54 -37.81 -10.91
C PRO A 468 -0.99 -36.88 -9.76
N ARG A 469 -1.08 -37.39 -8.52
CA ARG A 469 -1.37 -36.58 -7.33
C ARG A 469 -0.26 -35.58 -7.01
N PHE A 470 1.01 -35.94 -7.20
CA PHE A 470 2.13 -35.02 -7.00
C PHE A 470 2.07 -33.88 -8.02
N ARG A 471 1.73 -34.17 -9.28
CA ARG A 471 1.47 -33.12 -10.29
C ARG A 471 0.33 -32.20 -9.87
N ALA A 472 -0.83 -32.75 -9.52
CA ALA A 472 -2.00 -31.97 -9.13
C ALA A 472 -1.80 -31.13 -7.85
N PHE A 473 -1.01 -31.64 -6.89
CA PHE A 473 -0.61 -30.90 -5.70
C PHE A 473 0.35 -29.76 -6.04
N TYR A 474 1.40 -30.07 -6.81
CA TYR A 474 2.40 -29.09 -7.27
C TYR A 474 1.74 -27.93 -8.04
N GLU A 475 0.88 -28.23 -9.01
CA GLU A 475 0.16 -27.24 -9.82
C GLU A 475 -0.82 -26.38 -9.00
N ARG A 476 -1.36 -26.88 -7.88
CA ARG A 476 -2.33 -26.18 -7.03
C ARG A 476 -1.71 -25.36 -5.88
N TYR A 477 -0.58 -25.81 -5.33
CA TYR A 477 -0.03 -25.31 -4.06
C TYR A 477 1.29 -24.52 -4.17
N GLY A 478 1.56 -23.96 -5.35
CA GLY A 478 2.62 -22.97 -5.56
C GLY A 478 3.74 -23.40 -6.51
N GLY A 479 3.78 -24.68 -6.90
CA GLY A 479 4.65 -25.19 -7.96
C GLY A 479 6.11 -24.78 -7.81
N LEU A 480 6.64 -24.07 -8.80
CA LEU A 480 8.07 -23.78 -8.91
C LEU A 480 8.59 -22.82 -7.83
N SER A 481 7.79 -21.84 -7.36
CA SER A 481 8.24 -20.89 -6.33
C SER A 481 8.39 -21.56 -4.97
N VAL A 482 7.43 -22.43 -4.60
CA VAL A 482 7.42 -23.12 -3.30
C VAL A 482 8.30 -24.37 -3.30
N PHE A 483 8.15 -25.25 -4.29
CA PHE A 483 8.77 -26.58 -4.28
C PHE A 483 10.07 -26.69 -5.10
N GLY A 484 10.22 -25.84 -6.13
CA GLY A 484 11.28 -25.97 -7.13
C GLY A 484 11.10 -27.20 -8.03
N TYR A 485 12.05 -27.48 -8.91
CA TYR A 485 11.93 -28.59 -9.87
C TYR A 485 11.96 -29.99 -9.20
N PRO A 486 11.33 -31.02 -9.79
CA PRO A 486 11.46 -32.41 -9.32
C PRO A 486 12.88 -32.95 -9.59
N ILE A 487 13.58 -33.41 -8.54
CA ILE A 487 14.96 -33.90 -8.62
C ILE A 487 15.08 -35.43 -8.56
N SER A 488 14.13 -36.15 -7.95
CA SER A 488 14.06 -37.63 -8.03
C SER A 488 12.97 -38.11 -8.98
N GLY A 489 13.02 -39.40 -9.34
CA GLY A 489 11.87 -40.13 -9.86
C GLY A 489 10.96 -40.61 -8.72
N ALA A 490 10.12 -41.61 -9.01
CA ALA A 490 9.41 -42.36 -7.97
C ALA A 490 10.41 -43.14 -7.10
N LEU A 491 10.32 -42.97 -5.79
CA LEU A 491 11.06 -43.70 -4.78
C LEU A 491 10.08 -44.41 -3.83
N THR A 492 10.58 -45.41 -3.12
CA THR A 492 9.87 -46.03 -2.00
C THR A 492 10.70 -45.80 -0.74
N GLU A 493 10.12 -45.10 0.23
CA GLU A 493 10.71 -44.90 1.56
C GLU A 493 9.75 -45.43 2.62
N ARG A 494 10.29 -45.86 3.77
CA ARG A 494 9.48 -46.44 4.83
C ARG A 494 9.22 -45.40 5.91
N ASP A 495 7.95 -45.10 6.16
CA ASP A 495 7.52 -44.14 7.17
C ASP A 495 7.99 -44.59 8.57
N PRO A 496 8.80 -43.79 9.29
CA PRO A 496 9.22 -44.12 10.65
C PRO A 496 8.07 -44.13 11.67
N LEU A 497 6.92 -43.50 11.37
CA LEU A 497 5.76 -43.43 12.27
C LEU A 497 4.80 -44.61 12.08
N SER A 498 4.27 -44.82 10.87
CA SER A 498 3.33 -45.93 10.59
C SER A 498 4.01 -47.25 10.21
N GLY A 499 5.31 -47.24 9.89
CA GLY A 499 6.04 -48.42 9.42
C GLY A 499 5.61 -48.93 8.04
N ARG A 500 4.83 -48.14 7.28
CA ARG A 500 4.36 -48.42 5.92
C ARG A 500 5.34 -47.92 4.86
N ASP A 501 5.26 -48.50 3.67
CA ASP A 501 6.01 -48.03 2.50
C ASP A 501 5.23 -46.90 1.80
N LEU A 502 5.85 -45.72 1.71
CA LEU A 502 5.33 -44.54 1.03
C LEU A 502 5.89 -44.43 -0.38
N VAL A 503 5.09 -43.92 -1.31
CA VAL A 503 5.60 -43.38 -2.58
C VAL A 503 6.16 -42.00 -2.31
N VAL A 504 7.41 -41.76 -2.72
CA VAL A 504 8.14 -40.52 -2.45
C VAL A 504 8.66 -39.88 -3.75
N GLN A 505 8.68 -38.55 -3.80
CA GLN A 505 9.45 -37.78 -4.77
C GLN A 505 10.09 -36.55 -4.14
N TYR A 506 11.39 -36.34 -4.39
CA TYR A 506 12.11 -35.14 -4.02
C TYR A 506 12.02 -34.08 -5.11
N PHE A 507 11.89 -32.84 -4.66
CA PHE A 507 11.99 -31.60 -5.41
C PHE A 507 13.19 -30.80 -4.88
N GLU A 508 13.54 -29.68 -5.50
CA GLU A 508 14.67 -28.86 -5.04
C GLU A 508 14.51 -28.42 -3.58
N ARG A 509 13.30 -28.05 -3.16
CA ARG A 509 12.96 -27.45 -1.86
C ARG A 509 12.15 -28.36 -0.93
N ALA A 510 11.53 -29.42 -1.45
CA ALA A 510 10.56 -30.24 -0.72
C ALA A 510 10.69 -31.75 -1.00
N ARG A 511 10.11 -32.59 -0.12
CA ARG A 511 9.87 -34.03 -0.34
C ARG A 511 8.36 -34.27 -0.29
N PHE A 512 7.79 -34.84 -1.35
CA PHE A 512 6.39 -35.20 -1.45
C PHE A 512 6.24 -36.67 -1.07
N GLU A 513 5.22 -36.96 -0.26
CA GLU A 513 4.95 -38.27 0.32
C GLU A 513 3.49 -38.68 0.07
N LEU A 514 3.26 -39.92 -0.33
CA LEU A 514 1.93 -40.50 -0.56
C LEU A 514 1.88 -41.91 0.02
N ASP A 515 1.00 -42.14 0.99
CA ASP A 515 0.61 -43.49 1.41
C ASP A 515 -0.35 -44.07 0.35
N PRO A 516 0.02 -45.16 -0.37
CA PRO A 516 -0.82 -45.72 -1.42
C PRO A 516 -2.01 -46.55 -0.88
N VAL A 517 -2.08 -46.78 0.45
CA VAL A 517 -3.07 -47.62 1.13
C VAL A 517 -3.77 -46.87 2.28
N ALA A 518 -3.65 -45.55 2.34
CA ALA A 518 -4.50 -44.69 3.18
C ALA A 518 -5.85 -44.44 2.48
N PRO A 519 -6.94 -44.17 3.23
CA PRO A 519 -8.10 -43.47 2.68
C PRO A 519 -7.67 -42.06 2.27
N LEU A 520 -7.93 -41.66 1.02
CA LEU A 520 -7.43 -40.41 0.45
C LEU A 520 -8.59 -39.42 0.24
N PRO A 521 -8.66 -38.30 1.00
CA PRO A 521 -9.72 -37.30 0.85
C PRO A 521 -9.72 -36.61 -0.52
N GLU A 522 -10.85 -36.02 -0.93
CA GLU A 522 -10.98 -35.43 -2.26
C GLU A 522 -10.02 -34.26 -2.54
N GLN A 523 -9.63 -33.49 -1.51
CA GLN A 523 -8.74 -32.34 -1.65
C GLN A 523 -7.26 -32.79 -1.70
N PRO A 524 -6.44 -32.36 -2.69
CA PRO A 524 -5.08 -32.87 -2.84
C PRO A 524 -4.14 -32.59 -1.65
N ILE A 525 -4.38 -31.53 -0.87
CA ILE A 525 -3.58 -31.19 0.32
C ILE A 525 -3.57 -32.30 1.38
N TRP A 526 -4.64 -33.10 1.46
CA TRP A 526 -4.74 -34.24 2.37
C TRP A 526 -4.40 -35.58 1.69
N GLN A 527 -4.06 -35.58 0.39
CA GLN A 527 -3.63 -36.76 -0.35
C GLN A 527 -2.10 -36.89 -0.45
N VAL A 528 -1.38 -35.77 -0.34
CA VAL A 528 0.08 -35.70 -0.48
C VAL A 528 0.60 -34.95 0.74
N ARG A 529 1.42 -35.62 1.55
CA ARG A 529 2.11 -35.01 2.69
C ARG A 529 3.41 -34.37 2.20
N LEU A 530 3.87 -33.35 2.91
CA LEU A 530 5.22 -32.84 2.78
C LEU A 530 6.06 -33.28 3.98
N GLY A 531 7.21 -33.87 3.68
CA GLY A 531 8.19 -34.33 4.66
C GLY A 531 8.69 -33.19 5.55
N LEU A 532 9.11 -33.53 6.76
CA LEU A 532 9.44 -32.57 7.81
C LEU A 532 10.88 -32.05 7.62
N LEU A 533 11.25 -31.62 6.41
CA LEU A 533 12.63 -31.33 6.04
C LEU A 533 13.26 -30.21 6.88
N GLY A 534 12.47 -29.28 7.43
CA GLY A 534 12.95 -28.28 8.37
C GLY A 534 13.38 -28.87 9.72
N ARG A 535 12.68 -29.90 10.21
CA ARG A 535 13.10 -30.71 11.38
C ARG A 535 14.21 -31.70 11.04
N GLU A 536 14.11 -32.40 9.91
CA GLU A 536 15.01 -33.50 9.52
C GLU A 536 16.40 -33.02 9.11
N VAL A 537 16.49 -31.98 8.29
CA VAL A 537 17.76 -31.51 7.68
C VAL A 537 17.99 -30.00 7.79
N GLY A 538 17.05 -29.23 8.36
CA GLY A 538 17.16 -27.76 8.46
C GLY A 538 18.47 -27.30 9.11
N ALA A 539 18.85 -27.89 10.24
CA ALA A 539 20.11 -27.58 10.94
C ALA A 539 21.39 -27.98 10.17
N GLN A 540 21.26 -28.81 9.13
CA GLN A 540 22.35 -29.26 8.26
C GLN A 540 22.35 -28.52 6.90
N ALA A 541 21.31 -27.74 6.61
CA ALA A 541 21.09 -27.12 5.31
C ALA A 541 22.27 -26.24 4.89
N THR A 542 22.71 -25.34 5.77
CA THR A 542 23.81 -24.41 5.49
C THR A 542 25.15 -25.12 5.28
N SER A 543 25.43 -26.23 5.98
CA SER A 543 26.70 -26.96 5.80
C SER A 543 26.72 -27.83 4.53
N VAL A 544 25.56 -28.29 4.05
CA VAL A 544 25.42 -29.11 2.82
C VAL A 544 25.22 -28.26 1.56
N LEU A 545 24.63 -27.05 1.69
CA LEU A 545 24.53 -26.07 0.60
C LEU A 545 25.81 -25.24 0.47
N CYS A 546 26.43 -24.85 1.59
CA CYS A 546 27.62 -24.02 1.66
C CYS A 546 28.81 -24.75 2.31
N PRO A 547 29.37 -25.80 1.67
CA PRO A 547 30.62 -26.40 2.10
C PRO A 547 31.73 -25.34 2.05
N ALA A 548 32.55 -25.29 3.10
CA ALA A 548 33.46 -24.15 3.36
C ALA A 548 34.68 -24.08 2.41
N THR A 549 34.47 -23.60 1.18
CA THR A 549 35.52 -23.30 0.19
C THR A 549 35.55 -21.85 -0.28
N VAL A 550 34.74 -20.97 0.33
CA VAL A 550 34.85 -19.51 0.18
C VAL A 550 35.17 -18.88 1.54
N ALA A 551 36.42 -19.03 1.98
CA ALA A 551 36.98 -18.10 2.94
C ALA A 551 37.36 -16.82 2.19
N PRO A 552 36.85 -15.62 2.56
CA PRO A 552 37.41 -14.38 2.06
C PRO A 552 38.84 -14.24 2.60
N ASN A 553 39.83 -14.05 1.73
CA ASN A 553 41.22 -13.84 2.13
C ASN A 553 41.35 -12.51 2.90
N ALA A 554 41.38 -12.60 4.23
CA ALA A 554 41.41 -11.46 5.16
C ALA A 554 42.80 -10.78 5.24
N THR A 555 43.29 -10.27 4.11
CA THR A 555 44.47 -9.39 3.98
C THR A 555 44.29 -8.54 2.72
N ALA A 556 44.44 -7.21 2.71
CA ALA A 556 44.84 -6.26 3.75
C ALA A 556 44.25 -4.86 3.41
N PRO A 557 44.21 -3.87 4.33
CA PRO A 557 43.61 -2.56 4.04
C PRO A 557 44.47 -1.72 3.09
N SER A 558 43.97 -1.46 1.88
CA SER A 558 44.65 -0.63 0.87
C SER A 558 44.05 0.78 0.79
N ALA A 559 44.78 1.72 1.40
CA ALA A 559 44.93 3.14 1.07
C ALA A 559 43.76 3.95 0.45
N ILE A 560 43.48 5.09 1.10
CA ILE A 560 42.79 6.25 0.53
C ILE A 560 43.42 6.64 -0.83
N ALA A 561 42.61 6.75 -1.88
CA ALA A 561 43.03 7.26 -3.19
C ALA A 561 42.30 8.58 -3.52
N THR A 562 43.06 9.66 -3.65
CA THR A 562 42.55 11.01 -3.94
C THR A 562 41.94 11.08 -5.35
N PRO A 563 40.76 11.71 -5.54
CA PRO A 563 40.15 11.82 -6.86
C PRO A 563 41.02 12.64 -7.82
N THR A 564 41.31 12.07 -8.99
CA THR A 564 42.04 12.74 -10.09
C THR A 564 41.21 12.61 -11.37
N ALA A 565 41.30 13.63 -12.24
CA ALA A 565 40.40 13.83 -13.38
C ALA A 565 40.36 12.68 -14.42
N PRO A 566 39.23 12.49 -15.14
CA PRO A 566 39.03 11.35 -16.02
C PRO A 566 39.90 11.43 -17.29
N ALA A 567 40.69 10.38 -17.52
CA ALA A 567 41.43 10.17 -18.76
C ALA A 567 40.65 9.26 -19.73
N THR A 568 40.57 9.66 -21.00
CA THR A 568 39.84 8.97 -22.08
C THR A 568 40.28 7.53 -22.30
N SER A 569 39.36 6.57 -22.12
CA SER A 569 39.56 5.18 -22.53
C SER A 569 39.41 5.02 -24.05
N ARG A 570 40.43 4.45 -24.70
CA ARG A 570 40.36 3.95 -26.08
C ARG A 570 40.44 2.43 -26.10
N ASN A 571 39.58 1.83 -26.91
CA ASN A 571 39.71 0.52 -27.56
C ASN A 571 39.94 -0.71 -26.65
N VAL A 572 38.85 -1.45 -26.43
CA VAL A 572 38.90 -2.92 -26.25
C VAL A 572 38.70 -3.58 -27.64
N ALA A 573 39.37 -4.70 -27.89
CA ALA A 573 39.24 -5.47 -29.14
C ALA A 573 37.78 -5.95 -29.35
N GLN A 574 37.17 -5.72 -30.51
CA GLN A 574 37.25 -6.61 -31.68
C GLN A 574 37.02 -8.10 -31.38
N SER A 575 35.74 -8.50 -31.42
CA SER A 575 35.32 -9.80 -31.96
C SER A 575 34.36 -9.53 -33.14
N SER A 576 34.32 -10.43 -34.12
CA SER A 576 33.81 -10.11 -35.47
C SER A 576 32.35 -10.52 -35.70
N SER A 577 31.49 -9.56 -36.03
CA SER A 577 30.22 -9.78 -36.74
C SER A 577 30.07 -8.74 -37.86
N GLY A 578 30.61 -9.05 -39.05
CA GLY A 578 30.57 -8.12 -40.19
C GLY A 578 29.18 -8.02 -40.81
N GLY A 579 28.72 -6.79 -41.12
CA GLY A 579 27.43 -6.61 -41.82
C GLY A 579 26.72 -5.25 -41.78
N ALA A 580 27.32 -4.14 -41.31
CA ALA A 580 26.57 -2.88 -41.14
C ALA A 580 27.29 -1.55 -41.49
N GLU A 581 28.61 -1.52 -41.64
CA GLU A 581 29.39 -0.25 -41.56
C GLU A 581 29.13 0.77 -42.68
N TRP A 582 28.62 0.35 -43.84
CA TRP A 582 28.33 1.25 -44.96
C TRP A 582 26.96 1.95 -44.89
N MET A 583 26.07 1.56 -43.97
CA MET A 583 24.70 2.10 -43.92
C MET A 583 24.62 3.49 -43.29
N MET A 584 25.35 3.75 -42.20
CA MET A 584 25.30 5.04 -41.49
C MET A 584 25.63 6.27 -42.35
N PRO A 585 26.71 6.32 -43.15
CA PRO A 585 26.97 7.49 -44.00
C PRO A 585 25.87 7.70 -45.05
N VAL A 586 25.26 6.64 -45.58
CA VAL A 586 24.14 6.74 -46.53
C VAL A 586 22.89 7.31 -45.85
N ILE A 587 22.58 6.88 -44.64
CA ILE A 587 21.46 7.41 -43.84
C ILE A 587 21.67 8.91 -43.54
N ILE A 588 22.88 9.32 -43.17
CA ILE A 588 23.21 10.74 -42.92
C ILE A 588 23.04 11.58 -44.20
N VAL A 589 23.54 11.10 -45.35
CA VAL A 589 23.38 11.80 -46.64
C VAL A 589 21.91 11.91 -47.05
N LEU A 590 21.10 10.86 -46.85
CA LEU A 590 19.66 10.90 -47.11
C LEU A 590 18.92 11.85 -46.16
N GLY A 591 19.30 11.90 -44.88
CA GLY A 591 18.76 12.86 -43.92
C GLY A 591 19.06 14.32 -44.29
N LEU A 592 20.30 14.61 -44.66
CA LEU A 592 20.71 15.94 -45.13
C LEU A 592 20.00 16.32 -46.45
N ALA A 593 19.81 15.37 -47.37
CA ALA A 593 19.04 15.60 -48.60
C ALA A 593 17.55 15.87 -48.31
N ALA A 594 16.94 15.20 -47.31
CA ALA A 594 15.56 15.46 -46.90
C ALA A 594 15.41 16.84 -46.24
N VAL A 595 16.34 17.25 -45.38
CA VAL A 595 16.37 18.60 -44.79
C VAL A 595 16.59 19.66 -45.87
N GLY A 596 17.51 19.44 -46.81
CA GLY A 596 17.73 20.33 -47.95
C GLY A 596 16.50 20.48 -48.84
N LEU A 597 15.77 19.39 -49.11
CA LEU A 597 14.50 19.43 -49.84
C LEU A 597 13.43 20.22 -49.07
N LEU A 598 13.33 20.05 -47.75
CA LEU A 598 12.35 20.75 -46.91
C LEU A 598 12.66 22.26 -46.86
N LEU A 599 13.93 22.64 -46.72
CA LEU A 599 14.36 24.03 -46.80
C LEU A 599 14.12 24.64 -48.20
N TYR A 600 14.35 23.88 -49.28
CA TYR A 600 14.03 24.30 -50.64
C TYR A 600 12.52 24.55 -50.81
N MET A 601 11.67 23.63 -50.37
CA MET A 601 10.20 23.79 -50.39
C MET A 601 9.74 25.01 -49.57
N MET A 602 10.39 25.28 -48.43
CA MET A 602 10.07 26.44 -47.59
C MET A 602 10.54 27.76 -48.22
N TYR A 603 11.68 27.76 -48.92
CA TYR A 603 12.17 28.90 -49.71
C TYR A 603 11.30 29.19 -50.94
N ASP A 604 10.86 28.15 -51.64
CA ASP A 604 9.95 28.27 -52.79
C ASP A 604 8.58 28.80 -52.36
N PHE A 605 8.05 28.33 -51.22
CA PHE A 605 6.84 28.87 -50.59
C PHE A 605 7.00 30.33 -50.13
N TYR A 606 8.16 30.70 -49.57
CA TYR A 606 8.47 32.09 -49.22
C TYR A 606 8.49 32.99 -50.46
N ARG A 607 9.17 32.57 -51.54
CA ARG A 607 9.16 33.28 -52.83
C ARG A 607 7.77 33.37 -53.47
N TYR A 608 6.96 32.33 -53.35
CA TYR A 608 5.58 32.34 -53.82
C TYR A 608 4.77 33.43 -53.12
N ILE A 609 4.96 33.64 -51.82
CA ILE A 609 4.35 34.73 -51.03
C ILE A 609 4.90 36.10 -51.46
N GLU A 610 6.21 36.25 -51.66
CA GLU A 610 6.80 37.52 -52.17
C GLU A 610 6.24 37.91 -53.55
N GLN A 611 5.96 36.93 -54.42
CA GLN A 611 5.40 37.14 -55.75
C GLN A 611 3.87 37.34 -55.75
N HIS A 612 3.18 36.91 -54.70
CA HIS A 612 1.73 37.04 -54.54
C HIS A 612 1.36 37.73 -53.22
N PRO A 613 1.74 39.01 -53.02
CA PRO A 613 1.46 39.73 -51.78
C PRO A 613 -0.05 39.91 -51.58
N VAL A 614 -0.61 39.12 -50.66
CA VAL A 614 -2.04 39.16 -50.32
C VAL A 614 -2.39 40.54 -49.74
N ALA A 615 -3.36 41.23 -50.35
CA ALA A 615 -3.73 42.59 -49.98
C ALA A 615 -4.26 42.66 -48.54
N SER A 616 -3.56 43.42 -47.69
CA SER A 616 -3.89 43.54 -46.26
C SER A 616 -5.05 44.52 -46.01
N SER A 617 -6.19 44.00 -45.58
CA SER A 617 -7.28 44.80 -45.04
C SER A 617 -6.89 45.36 -43.66
N ARG A 618 -6.55 46.65 -43.62
CA ARG A 618 -6.20 47.36 -42.38
C ARG A 618 -7.38 47.40 -41.42
N SER A 619 -7.13 47.06 -40.15
CA SER A 619 -8.01 47.44 -39.04
C SER A 619 -7.86 48.94 -38.76
N SER A 620 -8.99 49.64 -38.56
CA SER A 620 -9.02 51.01 -38.06
C SER A 620 -9.48 51.02 -36.60
N ARG A 621 -8.82 51.84 -35.76
CA ARG A 621 -9.21 52.08 -34.36
C ARG A 621 -10.27 53.17 -34.27
N SER A 622 -11.37 52.90 -33.58
CA SER A 622 -12.23 53.84 -32.81
C SER A 622 -13.39 53.01 -32.21
N GLY A 623 -14.03 53.32 -31.08
CA GLY A 623 -13.89 54.43 -30.14
C GLY A 623 -15.26 54.74 -29.53
N TYR A 624 -15.33 55.02 -28.23
CA TYR A 624 -16.59 55.27 -27.52
C TYR A 624 -17.24 56.60 -27.92
N ARG A 625 -18.48 56.60 -28.45
CA ARG A 625 -19.69 57.25 -27.84
C ARG A 625 -20.91 57.38 -28.76
N SER A 626 -22.09 57.13 -28.17
CA SER A 626 -23.44 57.71 -28.41
C SER A 626 -23.83 58.33 -29.76
N ALA A 627 -24.91 57.82 -30.39
CA ALA A 627 -26.16 58.54 -30.72
C ALA A 627 -27.07 57.70 -31.64
N SER A 628 -28.38 57.96 -31.59
CA SER A 628 -29.46 57.32 -32.37
C SER A 628 -30.18 58.40 -33.23
N PRO A 629 -31.25 58.11 -34.01
CA PRO A 629 -31.59 56.96 -34.87
C PRO A 629 -31.88 57.41 -36.34
N PRO A 630 -33.05 57.11 -36.98
CA PRO A 630 -33.31 56.09 -38.03
C PRO A 630 -33.61 56.76 -39.41
N PRO A 631 -34.53 56.33 -40.32
CA PRO A 631 -35.17 55.03 -40.63
C PRO A 631 -35.11 54.63 -42.14
N ALA A 632 -35.80 53.52 -42.51
CA ALA A 632 -36.44 53.27 -43.83
C ALA A 632 -35.52 53.07 -45.09
N THR A 633 -35.91 52.41 -46.20
CA THR A 633 -37.07 51.55 -46.55
C THR A 633 -36.70 50.54 -47.66
N GLU A 634 -37.49 49.46 -47.75
CA GLU A 634 -37.90 48.67 -48.95
C GLU A 634 -37.07 48.60 -50.25
N GLY A 635 -36.98 47.39 -50.85
CA GLY A 635 -36.62 47.21 -52.27
C GLY A 635 -35.98 45.86 -52.63
N ALA A 636 -36.78 44.89 -53.09
CA ALA A 636 -36.31 43.65 -53.75
C ALA A 636 -37.04 43.50 -55.10
N PRO A 637 -36.45 42.82 -56.11
CA PRO A 637 -36.63 41.36 -56.19
C PRO A 637 -35.42 40.55 -56.75
N ALA A 638 -35.64 39.23 -56.85
CA ALA A 638 -34.73 38.18 -57.33
C ALA A 638 -34.38 38.26 -58.84
N ALA A 639 -33.51 37.43 -59.45
CA ALA A 639 -32.95 36.12 -59.07
C ALA A 639 -31.54 35.93 -59.72
N ALA A 640 -30.80 34.80 -59.67
CA ALA A 640 -30.99 33.47 -59.09
C ALA A 640 -29.61 32.88 -58.66
N ALA A 641 -29.57 31.86 -57.80
CA ALA A 641 -28.32 31.18 -57.40
C ALA A 641 -28.53 29.69 -57.05
N GLU A 642 -27.51 28.87 -57.29
CA GLU A 642 -27.58 27.39 -57.27
C GLU A 642 -27.31 26.71 -55.90
N PRO A 643 -27.71 25.42 -55.73
CA PRO A 643 -28.27 24.95 -54.46
C PRO A 643 -27.27 24.33 -53.46
N TRP A 644 -26.11 24.95 -53.21
CA TRP A 644 -25.23 24.53 -52.09
C TRP A 644 -25.49 25.30 -50.77
N GLN A 645 -26.08 26.50 -50.83
CA GLN A 645 -26.22 27.38 -49.66
C GLN A 645 -27.27 26.95 -48.63
N ASN A 646 -28.20 26.05 -48.97
CA ASN A 646 -29.26 25.60 -48.06
C ASN A 646 -28.77 24.57 -47.03
N TRP A 647 -27.67 23.86 -47.28
CA TRP A 647 -27.17 22.82 -46.37
C TRP A 647 -26.53 23.40 -45.10
N LEU A 648 -25.82 24.53 -45.22
CA LEU A 648 -25.09 25.15 -44.09
C LEU A 648 -25.96 26.04 -43.18
N ARG A 649 -27.23 26.32 -43.52
CA ARG A 649 -28.10 27.18 -42.70
C ARG A 649 -28.77 26.47 -41.51
N ASN A 650 -28.83 25.13 -41.51
CA ASN A 650 -29.61 24.37 -40.53
C ASN A 650 -28.81 23.91 -39.28
N PHE A 651 -27.59 24.44 -39.05
CA PHE A 651 -26.72 23.96 -37.96
C PHE A 651 -26.21 25.01 -36.97
N SER A 652 -26.69 26.27 -37.00
CA SER A 652 -26.23 27.29 -36.02
C SER A 652 -27.21 28.46 -35.73
N ARG A 653 -28.18 28.22 -34.83
CA ARG A 653 -28.94 29.18 -33.97
C ARG A 653 -30.04 28.40 -33.21
N ARG A 654 -30.39 28.62 -31.93
CA ARG A 654 -29.80 29.44 -30.84
C ARG A 654 -30.39 28.95 -29.47
N ASN A 655 -29.88 29.43 -28.34
CA ASN A 655 -30.24 28.95 -26.97
C ASN A 655 -31.39 29.73 -26.28
N LYS A 656 -32.22 29.05 -25.45
CA LYS A 656 -32.86 29.47 -24.15
C LYS A 656 -33.71 30.79 -24.10
N PRO A 657 -34.44 31.16 -23.00
CA PRO A 657 -34.84 30.49 -21.72
C PRO A 657 -36.34 30.70 -21.26
N THR A 658 -36.64 30.36 -19.98
CA THR A 658 -37.53 31.03 -18.96
C THR A 658 -39.05 30.70 -18.72
N ALA A 659 -39.32 30.22 -17.48
CA ALA A 659 -40.38 30.58 -16.47
C ALA A 659 -41.92 30.27 -16.61
N ALA A 660 -42.39 29.29 -15.80
CA ALA A 660 -43.47 29.25 -14.75
C ALA A 660 -44.77 30.16 -14.79
N PRO A 661 -45.87 29.84 -14.03
CA PRO A 661 -46.32 28.61 -13.33
C PRO A 661 -47.78 28.14 -13.72
N PRO A 662 -48.79 27.87 -12.84
CA PRO A 662 -49.27 26.50 -12.55
C PRO A 662 -50.79 26.23 -12.77
N ALA A 663 -51.22 24.94 -12.76
CA ALA A 663 -52.60 24.51 -12.46
C ALA A 663 -52.72 23.01 -12.07
N GLU A 664 -53.81 22.72 -11.34
CA GLU A 664 -54.45 21.47 -10.87
C GLU A 664 -54.29 20.19 -11.75
N ALA A 665 -54.02 19.01 -11.16
CA ALA A 665 -54.97 17.96 -10.68
C ALA A 665 -55.68 17.19 -11.85
N ILE A 666 -55.78 15.86 -11.85
CA ILE A 666 -56.56 14.99 -10.94
C ILE A 666 -56.07 13.52 -11.02
N ASP A 667 -56.35 12.76 -9.95
CA ASP A 667 -56.58 11.31 -9.73
C ASP A 667 -56.88 10.40 -10.97
N ASP A 668 -56.83 9.06 -10.94
CA ASP A 668 -56.43 8.06 -9.92
C ASP A 668 -56.16 6.67 -10.59
N GLU A 669 -55.94 5.65 -9.75
CA GLU A 669 -56.28 4.22 -9.92
C GLU A 669 -55.63 3.34 -11.03
N GLN A 670 -55.21 2.15 -10.57
CA GLN A 670 -54.95 0.93 -11.36
C GLN A 670 -56.30 0.16 -11.56
N PRO A 671 -56.39 -1.15 -11.93
CA PRO A 671 -55.40 -2.11 -12.43
C PRO A 671 -55.91 -2.96 -13.63
N THR A 672 -55.28 -4.15 -13.83
CA THR A 672 -55.78 -5.39 -14.48
C THR A 672 -55.34 -5.75 -15.92
N THR A 673 -54.27 -6.56 -15.97
CA THR A 673 -54.19 -7.88 -16.65
C THR A 673 -55.02 -8.17 -17.92
N SER A 674 -54.37 -8.58 -19.02
CA SER A 674 -54.30 -10.01 -19.47
C SER A 674 -53.89 -10.19 -20.95
N SER A 675 -53.73 -11.46 -21.36
CA SER A 675 -53.41 -11.99 -22.71
C SER A 675 -54.33 -11.49 -23.85
N GLY A 676 -53.95 -11.49 -25.14
CA GLY A 676 -52.80 -12.11 -25.82
C GLY A 676 -53.22 -13.23 -26.82
N ARG A 677 -52.57 -13.30 -28.01
CA ARG A 677 -52.88 -14.07 -29.26
C ARG A 677 -53.47 -13.20 -30.39
N SER A 678 -53.25 -13.46 -31.70
CA SER A 678 -52.30 -14.30 -32.48
C SER A 678 -52.44 -13.95 -33.99
N LEU A 679 -51.98 -14.84 -34.91
CA LEU A 679 -52.30 -14.95 -36.35
C LEU A 679 -51.42 -14.12 -37.35
N LEU A 680 -50.94 -14.61 -38.52
CA LEU A 680 -50.96 -15.93 -39.22
C LEU A 680 -49.88 -16.03 -40.36
N ARG A 681 -49.21 -17.20 -40.50
CA ARG A 681 -48.90 -17.98 -41.77
C ARG A 681 -47.92 -17.48 -42.87
N LEU A 682 -47.32 -18.35 -43.72
CA LEU A 682 -47.02 -19.83 -43.71
C LEU A 682 -46.03 -20.20 -44.85
N GLY A 683 -45.31 -21.34 -44.73
CA GLY A 683 -44.78 -22.15 -45.86
C GLY A 683 -43.33 -22.64 -45.63
N ASP A 684 -42.97 -23.92 -45.79
CA ASP A 684 -43.80 -25.14 -45.97
C ASP A 684 -43.08 -26.42 -45.42
N LYS A 685 -43.68 -27.62 -45.57
CA LYS A 685 -43.33 -28.93 -44.93
C LYS A 685 -43.02 -30.05 -45.97
N PRO A 686 -42.87 -31.37 -45.64
CA PRO A 686 -42.78 -32.13 -44.36
C PRO A 686 -41.54 -33.07 -44.22
N GLY A 687 -41.39 -33.86 -43.13
CA GLY A 687 -40.20 -34.76 -42.96
C GLY A 687 -40.13 -35.92 -41.93
N ASN A 688 -41.09 -36.12 -41.02
CA ASN A 688 -41.35 -37.36 -40.21
C ASN A 688 -40.26 -38.06 -39.32
N ARG A 689 -40.70 -38.44 -38.09
CA ARG A 689 -40.34 -39.63 -37.26
C ARG A 689 -39.00 -39.81 -36.49
N GLU A 690 -39.19 -40.05 -35.18
CA GLU A 690 -38.64 -41.14 -34.32
C GLU A 690 -37.15 -41.22 -33.86
N ARG A 691 -36.97 -40.97 -32.55
CA ARG A 691 -36.40 -41.87 -31.51
C ARG A 691 -34.90 -42.28 -31.53
N ALA A 692 -34.28 -42.15 -30.33
CA ALA A 692 -33.08 -42.81 -29.78
C ALA A 692 -31.65 -42.31 -30.10
N THR A 693 -30.93 -42.00 -29.01
CA THR A 693 -29.50 -42.25 -28.69
C THR A 693 -28.43 -42.26 -29.79
N ARG A 694 -27.34 -41.48 -29.60
CA ARG A 694 -25.96 -41.94 -29.89
C ARG A 694 -24.83 -41.09 -29.28
N SER A 695 -23.63 -41.67 -29.28
CA SER A 695 -22.37 -41.12 -28.75
C SER A 695 -21.26 -41.08 -29.82
N GLY A 696 -20.63 -39.91 -30.00
CA GLY A 696 -19.37 -39.70 -30.77
C GLY A 696 -19.38 -40.05 -32.28
N PRO A 697 -18.21 -40.14 -32.95
CA PRO A 697 -16.95 -39.38 -32.70
C PRO A 697 -16.12 -38.97 -33.97
N ALA A 698 -15.02 -38.24 -33.74
CA ALA A 698 -13.69 -38.30 -34.44
C ALA A 698 -13.36 -37.52 -35.76
N TRP A 699 -12.02 -37.40 -35.98
CA TRP A 699 -11.24 -37.10 -37.23
C TRP A 699 -11.04 -35.62 -37.67
N ARG A 700 -9.91 -35.18 -38.31
CA ARG A 700 -8.52 -35.72 -38.54
C ARG A 700 -7.54 -34.57 -39.02
N GLN A 701 -6.24 -34.86 -39.05
CA GLN A 701 -5.03 -34.06 -39.45
C GLN A 701 -5.00 -33.41 -40.87
N PRO A 702 -3.94 -32.64 -41.20
CA PRO A 702 -2.94 -33.13 -42.17
C PRO A 702 -1.44 -33.00 -41.74
N THR A 703 -0.48 -33.47 -42.57
CA THR A 703 0.96 -33.68 -42.23
C THR A 703 1.94 -33.51 -43.43
N ARG A 704 3.26 -33.30 -43.17
CA ARG A 704 4.50 -33.83 -43.87
C ARG A 704 5.78 -33.01 -43.52
N THR A 705 6.90 -33.55 -43.00
CA THR A 705 8.07 -34.30 -43.60
C THR A 705 8.89 -33.51 -44.65
N ALA A 706 10.23 -33.58 -44.81
CA ALA A 706 11.33 -34.48 -44.36
C ALA A 706 12.72 -33.83 -44.72
N SER A 707 13.96 -34.34 -44.50
CA SER A 707 14.64 -35.24 -43.53
C SER A 707 16.08 -35.61 -44.04
N ARG A 708 17.17 -35.56 -43.23
CA ARG A 708 18.50 -36.29 -43.38
C ARG A 708 19.56 -35.81 -42.34
N GLN A 709 20.27 -36.68 -41.60
CA GLN A 709 21.61 -37.32 -41.85
C GLN A 709 22.79 -36.31 -41.94
N THR A 710 23.97 -36.45 -41.30
CA THR A 710 24.75 -37.65 -40.86
C THR A 710 25.54 -37.50 -39.52
N GLN A 711 26.00 -38.64 -38.95
CA GLN A 711 27.05 -38.83 -37.91
C GLN A 711 28.26 -39.62 -38.54
N PRO A 712 29.36 -40.03 -37.85
CA PRO A 712 29.72 -40.04 -36.41
C PRO A 712 30.76 -38.93 -36.06
N SER A 713 31.92 -39.01 -35.39
CA SER A 713 32.80 -40.02 -34.72
C SER A 713 33.99 -39.29 -34.03
N SER A 714 34.88 -39.83 -33.17
CA SER A 714 34.95 -40.97 -32.20
C SER A 714 36.35 -40.98 -31.53
N ALA A 715 36.55 -41.72 -30.41
CA ALA A 715 37.86 -42.10 -29.79
C ALA A 715 38.75 -40.96 -29.19
N VAL A 716 39.81 -41.20 -28.38
CA VAL A 716 39.98 -42.04 -27.16
C VAL A 716 41.30 -41.65 -26.41
N THR A 717 41.33 -41.76 -25.07
CA THR A 717 42.48 -41.90 -24.12
C THR A 717 43.84 -41.18 -24.33
N SER A 718 44.30 -40.38 -23.34
CA SER A 718 45.59 -40.60 -22.62
C SER A 718 45.94 -39.55 -21.52
N GLN A 719 46.62 -40.02 -20.46
CA GLN A 719 47.49 -39.26 -19.53
C GLN A 719 48.97 -39.67 -19.82
N PRO A 720 50.02 -39.36 -19.00
CA PRO A 720 50.26 -38.30 -17.99
C PRO A 720 51.57 -37.50 -18.27
N THR A 721 52.01 -36.61 -17.34
CA THR A 721 53.30 -36.66 -16.57
C THR A 721 53.89 -35.29 -16.16
N THR A 722 54.13 -35.13 -14.83
CA THR A 722 55.32 -34.56 -14.11
C THR A 722 55.97 -33.21 -14.53
N SER A 723 56.74 -32.44 -13.70
CA SER A 723 57.56 -32.76 -12.50
C SER A 723 57.95 -31.49 -11.67
N ALA A 724 58.68 -31.68 -10.56
CA ALA A 724 59.47 -30.70 -9.74
C ALA A 724 58.66 -29.74 -8.81
N ASN A 725 58.95 -29.58 -7.50
CA ASN A 725 60.19 -29.26 -6.72
C ASN A 725 60.56 -27.76 -6.79
N VAL A 726 61.00 -27.04 -5.73
CA VAL A 726 61.88 -27.37 -4.57
C VAL A 726 61.42 -26.64 -3.26
N ARG A 727 61.91 -27.04 -2.08
CA ARG A 727 61.75 -26.36 -0.75
C ARG A 727 63.01 -25.61 -0.28
N GLN A 728 62.81 -24.55 0.52
CA GLN A 728 63.66 -23.98 1.61
C GLN A 728 62.68 -23.20 2.53
N THR A 729 62.66 -23.20 3.88
CA THR A 729 63.64 -23.32 4.99
C THR A 729 64.56 -22.08 5.11
N ASP A 730 64.80 -21.44 6.28
CA ASP A 730 64.73 -21.89 7.68
C ASP A 730 64.51 -20.75 8.76
N GLN A 731 63.96 -21.13 9.93
CA GLN A 731 64.32 -20.71 11.32
C GLN A 731 63.98 -19.31 11.94
N TRP A 732 64.34 -19.17 13.24
CA TRP A 732 63.80 -18.38 14.40
C TRP A 732 64.94 -17.53 15.05
N PRO A 733 64.81 -16.83 16.22
CA PRO A 733 63.71 -16.06 16.86
C PRO A 733 64.15 -14.71 17.58
N ALA A 734 63.22 -14.07 18.33
CA ALA A 734 63.38 -13.43 19.67
C ALA A 734 63.50 -11.89 19.91
N ALA A 735 62.98 -11.49 21.10
CA ALA A 735 63.40 -10.44 22.06
C ALA A 735 62.96 -8.93 21.98
N ALA A 736 62.16 -8.53 23.00
CA ALA A 736 62.41 -7.48 24.02
C ALA A 736 61.98 -5.96 23.89
N ASP A 737 61.54 -5.46 25.06
CA ASP A 737 61.63 -4.10 25.67
C ASP A 737 60.70 -2.87 25.38
N ARG A 738 60.67 -1.98 26.40
CA ARG A 738 59.88 -0.73 26.65
C ARG A 738 60.88 0.46 26.89
N PRO A 739 60.63 1.63 27.57
CA PRO A 739 59.42 2.28 28.15
C PRO A 739 59.30 3.86 28.06
N ALA A 740 58.31 4.45 28.78
CA ALA A 740 58.21 5.85 29.30
C ALA A 740 57.78 6.99 28.31
N ASN A 741 57.18 8.16 28.67
CA ASN A 741 56.70 8.83 29.92
C ASN A 741 55.68 10.00 29.54
N ARG A 742 55.08 10.92 30.34
CA ARG A 742 55.15 11.41 31.76
C ARG A 742 53.86 12.19 32.24
N SER A 743 53.92 12.75 33.46
CA SER A 743 53.04 13.62 34.31
C SER A 743 52.76 15.10 33.89
N HIS A 744 51.90 15.96 34.51
CA HIS A 744 50.65 15.91 35.35
C HIS A 744 50.16 17.34 35.79
N SER A 745 48.83 17.53 35.99
CA SER A 745 48.12 18.36 37.04
C SER A 745 48.13 19.93 37.13
N ALA A 746 47.17 20.49 37.91
CA ALA A 746 46.87 21.94 38.23
C ALA A 746 46.88 22.19 39.80
N PRO A 747 46.16 23.12 40.52
CA PRO A 747 44.97 24.01 40.29
C PRO A 747 45.14 25.50 40.81
N GLY A 748 44.10 26.24 41.31
CA GLY A 748 44.38 27.50 42.10
C GLY A 748 43.36 28.55 42.68
N GLN A 749 42.02 28.49 42.56
CA GLN A 749 41.01 29.16 43.46
C GLN A 749 40.91 30.75 43.59
N PRO A 750 39.99 31.37 44.43
CA PRO A 750 39.11 32.49 44.02
C PRO A 750 39.29 33.79 44.88
N PRO A 751 38.34 34.77 45.04
CA PRO A 751 36.93 34.69 45.52
C PRO A 751 35.91 35.29 44.47
N HIS A 752 34.68 35.83 44.69
CA HIS A 752 33.92 36.30 45.88
C HIS A 752 32.36 36.27 45.66
N GLN A 753 31.59 37.19 46.26
CA GLN A 753 30.09 37.25 46.32
C GLN A 753 29.61 38.74 46.40
N PRO A 754 28.31 39.14 46.25
CA PRO A 754 27.11 38.46 46.77
C PRO A 754 25.90 38.21 45.82
N ASP A 755 25.05 37.31 46.31
CA ASP A 755 23.69 36.85 45.93
C ASP A 755 22.55 37.88 46.23
N PRO A 756 21.21 37.60 46.05
CA PRO A 756 20.52 36.31 45.81
C PRO A 756 19.31 36.28 44.81
N LEU A 757 18.72 35.07 44.69
CA LEU A 757 17.38 34.67 44.20
C LEU A 757 17.18 34.51 42.67
N GLY A 758 16.63 33.39 42.17
CA GLY A 758 16.13 32.18 42.86
C GLY A 758 16.16 30.91 41.99
N ASN A 759 16.16 29.74 42.66
CA ASN A 759 16.69 28.47 42.15
C ASN A 759 15.79 27.67 41.20
N ASN A 760 16.43 26.79 40.42
CA ASN A 760 15.87 25.49 40.04
C ASN A 760 16.10 24.47 41.16
N GLU A 761 15.14 23.59 41.42
CA GLU A 761 15.36 22.31 42.12
C GLU A 761 14.56 21.21 41.43
N LEU A 762 15.25 20.21 40.86
CA LEU A 762 14.75 18.85 40.59
C LEU A 762 15.86 18.00 39.93
N ASP A 763 16.99 17.87 40.61
CA ASP A 763 18.06 16.95 40.19
C ASP A 763 18.79 16.38 41.42
N ALA A 764 19.38 15.19 41.27
CA ALA A 764 20.10 14.43 42.30
C ALA A 764 19.31 14.07 43.58
N TRP A 765 18.53 12.98 43.54
CA TRP A 765 18.38 12.08 44.71
C TRP A 765 18.62 10.60 44.32
N PHE A 766 19.86 10.17 44.57
CA PHE A 766 20.41 8.81 44.63
C PHE A 766 20.67 8.00 43.35
N ASP A 767 21.95 7.63 43.21
CA ASP A 767 22.45 6.51 42.43
C ASP A 767 23.36 5.64 43.33
N ALA A 768 23.04 4.34 43.45
CA ALA A 768 23.82 3.23 44.02
C ALA A 768 24.30 3.27 45.51
N PRO A 769 24.79 2.15 46.11
CA PRO A 769 24.77 0.73 45.70
C PRO A 769 24.15 -0.25 46.73
N ALA A 770 24.01 -1.52 46.33
CA ALA A 770 23.32 -2.62 47.03
C ALA A 770 24.10 -3.31 48.19
N SER A 771 23.39 -4.13 49.01
CA SER A 771 23.65 -5.59 49.09
C SER A 771 22.76 -6.38 50.10
N VAL A 772 22.70 -7.72 49.89
CA VAL A 772 22.27 -8.80 50.80
C VAL A 772 20.78 -8.91 51.21
N LEU A 773 20.05 -9.82 50.55
CA LEU A 773 19.57 -11.07 51.17
C LEU A 773 19.23 -12.14 50.10
N ARG A 774 18.93 -13.38 50.50
CA ARG A 774 18.90 -14.58 49.62
C ARG A 774 17.84 -15.60 50.09
N ASN A 775 17.39 -16.46 49.16
CA ASN A 775 16.33 -17.49 49.28
C ASN A 775 14.90 -16.90 49.17
N GLY A 776 13.90 -17.57 48.60
CA GLY A 776 13.86 -18.86 47.88
C GLY A 776 12.42 -19.41 47.72
N TYR A 777 12.24 -20.44 46.87
CA TYR A 777 11.01 -21.21 46.58
C TYR A 777 9.93 -20.60 45.65
N GLU A 778 9.15 -21.56 45.10
CA GLU A 778 8.36 -21.65 43.87
C GLU A 778 7.15 -20.69 43.65
N PRO A 779 6.60 -20.62 42.41
CA PRO A 779 5.52 -19.70 42.06
C PRO A 779 4.11 -20.21 42.43
N ALA A 780 3.30 -19.32 42.99
CA ALA A 780 1.84 -19.47 43.09
C ALA A 780 1.13 -18.68 41.97
N ARG A 781 -0.07 -19.12 41.58
CA ARG A 781 -0.89 -18.45 40.55
C ARG A 781 -1.43 -17.12 41.08
N LEU A 782 -1.53 -16.12 40.19
CA LEU A 782 -2.41 -14.96 40.37
C LEU A 782 -3.23 -14.77 39.10
N GLU A 783 -4.54 -14.58 39.29
CA GLU A 783 -5.53 -14.20 38.28
C GLU A 783 -5.62 -12.66 38.20
N PRO A 784 -6.14 -12.07 37.11
CA PRO A 784 -6.08 -10.62 36.91
C PRO A 784 -6.97 -9.85 37.88
N VAL A 785 -6.42 -8.78 38.47
CA VAL A 785 -7.18 -7.80 39.25
C VAL A 785 -7.86 -6.82 38.28
N ILE A 786 -9.11 -6.47 38.60
CA ILE A 786 -9.89 -5.43 37.92
C ILE A 786 -9.83 -4.18 38.81
N ASP A 787 -9.42 -3.04 38.26
CA ASP A 787 -9.40 -1.78 39.00
C ASP A 787 -10.81 -1.37 39.43
N GLN A 788 -10.96 -0.98 40.70
CA GLN A 788 -12.14 -0.31 41.23
C GLN A 788 -11.77 1.15 41.54
N PRO A 789 -12.69 2.13 41.35
CA PRO A 789 -12.42 3.52 41.69
C PRO A 789 -12.29 3.67 43.22
N VAL A 790 -11.31 4.47 43.65
CA VAL A 790 -11.04 4.76 45.07
C VAL A 790 -11.96 5.89 45.54
N ASP A 791 -12.57 5.74 46.72
CA ASP A 791 -13.36 6.80 47.36
C ASP A 791 -12.45 7.95 47.82
N TRP A 792 -12.90 9.19 47.60
CA TRP A 792 -12.17 10.40 48.02
C TRP A 792 -11.85 10.41 49.53
N ASN A 793 -12.69 9.81 50.37
CA ASN A 793 -12.52 9.79 51.82
C ASN A 793 -11.43 8.81 52.29
N ASP A 794 -11.16 7.77 51.50
CA ASP A 794 -10.10 6.78 51.77
C ASP A 794 -8.71 7.30 51.36
N LEU A 795 -8.64 8.39 50.59
CA LEU A 795 -7.37 9.04 50.26
C LEU A 795 -6.65 9.57 51.52
N PRO A 796 -5.34 9.31 51.68
CA PRO A 796 -4.50 9.90 52.72
C PRO A 796 -4.68 11.42 52.82
N PRO A 797 -4.66 12.02 54.03
CA PRO A 797 -4.87 13.46 54.19
C PRO A 797 -3.96 14.33 53.32
N ALA A 798 -2.69 13.95 53.19
CA ALA A 798 -1.71 14.67 52.37
C ALA A 798 -2.03 14.64 50.85
N GLU A 799 -2.70 13.59 50.34
CA GLU A 799 -3.13 13.55 48.94
C GLU A 799 -4.38 14.40 48.73
N ARG A 800 -5.33 14.40 49.68
CA ARG A 800 -6.48 15.33 49.65
C ARG A 800 -6.05 16.79 49.75
N GLU A 801 -5.10 17.12 50.62
CA GLU A 801 -4.52 18.46 50.70
C GLU A 801 -3.82 18.85 49.39
N ARG A 802 -3.08 17.93 48.75
CA ARG A 802 -2.47 18.16 47.43
C ARG A 802 -3.54 18.47 46.37
N TRP A 803 -4.58 17.67 46.25
CA TRP A 803 -5.68 17.90 45.29
C TRP A 803 -6.48 19.17 45.59
N GLN A 804 -6.69 19.52 46.86
CA GLN A 804 -7.37 20.78 47.25
C GLN A 804 -6.53 22.02 46.90
N MET A 805 -5.19 21.95 46.99
CA MET A 805 -4.30 23.00 46.51
C MET A 805 -4.25 23.07 44.97
N GLU A 806 -4.40 21.94 44.28
CA GLU A 806 -4.34 21.84 42.81
C GLU A 806 -5.65 22.28 42.12
N LEU A 807 -6.80 22.15 42.80
CA LEU A 807 -8.12 22.61 42.34
C LEU A 807 -8.44 24.07 42.73
N GLY A 808 -7.87 24.56 43.82
CA GLY A 808 -8.11 25.92 44.33
C GLY A 808 -9.45 26.10 45.07
N PRO A 809 -9.71 27.29 45.65
CA PRO A 809 -10.98 27.59 46.30
C PRO A 809 -12.10 27.74 45.27
N LEU A 810 -13.23 27.09 45.52
CA LEU A 810 -14.48 27.29 44.77
C LEU A 810 -15.17 28.56 45.30
N ASP A 811 -15.02 29.67 44.57
CA ASP A 811 -15.83 30.88 44.82
C ASP A 811 -17.28 30.65 44.34
N ASP A 812 -18.23 30.86 45.25
CA ASP A 812 -19.63 30.38 45.16
C ASP A 812 -20.53 31.25 44.24
N ASP A 813 -19.94 32.08 43.38
CA ASP A 813 -20.63 33.10 42.56
C ASP A 813 -21.33 32.53 41.30
N THR A 814 -21.11 31.25 40.97
CA THR A 814 -21.78 30.60 39.83
C THR A 814 -23.29 30.35 40.04
N ALA A 815 -23.80 30.56 41.26
CA ALA A 815 -25.22 30.42 41.58
C ALA A 815 -26.15 31.42 40.84
N ALA A 816 -25.59 32.49 40.25
CA ALA A 816 -26.36 33.58 39.62
C ALA A 816 -26.90 33.25 38.21
N ASP A 817 -26.14 32.53 37.38
CA ASP A 817 -26.44 32.37 35.94
C ASP A 817 -27.46 31.26 35.61
N LEU A 818 -27.91 30.48 36.59
CA LEU A 818 -28.92 29.43 36.41
C LEU A 818 -30.35 30.01 36.34
N PRO A 819 -31.11 29.74 35.25
CA PRO A 819 -32.52 30.10 35.13
C PRO A 819 -33.37 29.54 36.28
N PRO A 820 -34.39 30.26 36.78
CA PRO A 820 -35.21 29.82 37.91
C PRO A 820 -35.82 28.42 37.73
N ALA A 821 -36.29 28.08 36.52
CA ALA A 821 -36.89 26.79 36.23
C ALA A 821 -35.92 25.60 36.32
N GLU A 822 -34.63 25.79 36.02
CA GLU A 822 -33.62 24.73 36.21
C GLU A 822 -33.27 24.58 37.69
N ARG A 823 -33.18 25.69 38.43
CA ARG A 823 -32.96 25.68 39.89
C ARG A 823 -34.12 25.01 40.63
N GLU A 824 -35.37 25.26 40.23
CA GLU A 824 -36.56 24.57 40.75
C GLU A 824 -36.58 23.07 40.38
N ARG A 825 -36.22 22.70 39.14
CA ARG A 825 -36.11 21.29 38.73
C ARG A 825 -35.07 20.53 39.54
N TRP A 826 -33.87 21.08 39.70
CA TRP A 826 -32.81 20.45 40.49
C TRP A 826 -33.20 20.30 41.97
N GLN A 827 -33.88 21.29 42.54
CA GLN A 827 -34.41 21.18 43.90
C GLN A 827 -35.54 20.13 44.02
N ALA A 828 -36.34 19.90 42.97
CA ALA A 828 -37.33 18.83 42.94
C ALA A 828 -36.70 17.43 42.78
N GLU A 829 -35.65 17.29 41.97
CA GLU A 829 -34.90 16.03 41.82
C GLU A 829 -34.11 15.69 43.09
N LEU A 830 -33.52 16.68 43.78
CA LEU A 830 -32.84 16.50 45.08
C LEU A 830 -33.79 16.32 46.27
N ALA A 831 -35.07 16.68 46.15
CA ALA A 831 -36.09 16.47 47.17
C ALA A 831 -36.91 15.18 46.97
N ALA A 832 -36.62 14.41 45.91
CA ALA A 832 -37.22 13.10 45.70
C ALA A 832 -36.62 12.09 46.71
N PRO A 833 -37.44 11.36 47.49
CA PRO A 833 -36.92 10.30 48.35
C PRO A 833 -36.40 9.14 47.51
N GLU A 834 -35.23 8.60 47.86
CA GLU A 834 -34.65 7.44 47.19
C GLU A 834 -35.59 6.21 47.28
N PRO A 835 -35.68 5.39 46.21
CA PRO A 835 -36.46 4.16 46.26
C PRO A 835 -35.75 3.10 47.14
N GLU A 836 -36.45 2.55 48.12
CA GLU A 836 -35.92 1.46 48.96
C GLU A 836 -35.55 0.24 48.10
N PHE A 837 -34.36 -0.31 48.34
CA PHE A 837 -33.79 -1.42 47.58
C PHE A 837 -34.25 -2.77 48.17
N ASP A 838 -35.20 -3.43 47.51
CA ASP A 838 -35.70 -4.76 47.89
C ASP A 838 -34.70 -5.88 47.48
N PRO A 839 -34.12 -6.63 48.43
CA PRO A 839 -33.02 -7.54 48.15
C PRO A 839 -33.42 -8.95 47.64
N ASP A 840 -34.71 -9.30 47.58
CA ASP A 840 -35.16 -10.71 47.46
C ASP A 840 -35.58 -11.16 46.02
N TRP A 841 -34.86 -10.69 44.99
CA TRP A 841 -35.16 -10.94 43.56
C TRP A 841 -34.93 -12.39 43.04
N HIS A 842 -35.18 -13.41 43.87
CA HIS A 842 -34.96 -14.84 43.57
C HIS A 842 -36.18 -15.75 43.90
N ARG A 843 -37.40 -15.34 43.50
CA ARG A 843 -38.52 -16.24 43.06
C ARG A 843 -39.80 -15.50 42.61
N ALA A 844 -40.22 -15.71 41.35
CA ALA A 844 -41.62 -15.60 40.90
C ALA A 844 -41.83 -16.31 39.54
N GLU A 845 -43.03 -16.82 39.29
CA GLU A 845 -43.44 -17.44 38.01
C GLU A 845 -44.26 -16.45 37.14
N PRO A 846 -44.31 -16.60 35.81
CA PRO A 846 -45.05 -15.69 34.93
C PRO A 846 -46.57 -16.00 34.91
N PRO A 847 -47.46 -14.98 35.00
CA PRO A 847 -48.91 -15.16 34.91
C PRO A 847 -49.44 -15.15 33.46
N ASP A 848 -50.72 -15.50 33.32
CA ASP A 848 -51.32 -16.00 32.08
C ASP A 848 -51.82 -14.96 31.05
N GLN A 849 -52.08 -15.48 29.85
CA GLN A 849 -52.56 -14.82 28.62
C GLN A 849 -54.03 -14.32 28.71
N PRO A 850 -54.59 -13.48 27.78
CA PRO A 850 -54.89 -13.96 26.40
C PRO A 850 -55.13 -12.97 25.21
N ARG A 851 -54.93 -13.49 23.98
CA ARG A 851 -55.62 -13.18 22.68
C ARG A 851 -55.35 -11.82 21.99
N ALA A 852 -55.32 -11.70 20.66
CA ALA A 852 -55.25 -12.64 19.50
C ALA A 852 -54.87 -11.82 18.22
N THR A 853 -54.59 -12.32 17.00
CA THR A 853 -54.92 -13.59 16.29
C THR A 853 -53.86 -14.04 15.24
N ARG A 854 -53.58 -15.36 15.20
CA ARG A 854 -53.64 -16.27 14.00
C ARG A 854 -52.91 -15.83 12.69
N ARG A 855 -51.79 -16.40 12.22
CA ARG A 855 -51.27 -17.80 12.04
C ARG A 855 -51.92 -18.62 10.91
N LEU A 856 -51.12 -19.00 9.90
CA LEU A 856 -51.08 -20.22 9.05
C LEU A 856 -49.74 -20.11 8.23
N ASP A 857 -48.90 -21.12 8.00
CA ASP A 857 -48.78 -22.46 8.59
C ASP A 857 -47.33 -23.02 8.44
N GLU A 858 -47.01 -24.10 9.15
CA GLU A 858 -45.71 -24.80 9.15
C GLU A 858 -45.84 -26.21 8.54
N THR A 859 -44.77 -26.76 7.93
CA THR A 859 -44.61 -28.22 7.78
C THR A 859 -43.17 -28.69 7.94
N GLU A 860 -42.95 -29.47 9.00
CA GLU A 860 -42.04 -30.64 9.10
C GLU A 860 -40.54 -30.49 8.78
N LEU A 861 -39.71 -30.51 9.83
CA LEU A 861 -38.65 -31.52 10.04
C LEU A 861 -38.37 -31.63 11.57
N PRO A 862 -38.14 -32.83 12.13
CA PRO A 862 -38.02 -33.02 13.59
C PRO A 862 -36.60 -32.77 14.12
N ALA A 863 -36.51 -32.40 15.40
CA ALA A 863 -35.25 -32.32 16.14
C ALA A 863 -34.90 -33.64 16.85
N ASP A 864 -33.61 -33.88 17.09
CA ASP A 864 -33.09 -34.93 17.97
C ASP A 864 -32.01 -34.32 18.91
N PRO A 865 -32.08 -34.44 20.25
CA PRO A 865 -31.35 -33.55 21.14
C PRO A 865 -30.13 -34.20 21.84
N THR A 866 -28.92 -34.01 21.30
CA THR A 866 -27.66 -34.38 22.00
C THR A 866 -26.55 -33.31 21.85
N LEU A 867 -26.73 -32.17 22.50
CA LEU A 867 -25.66 -31.17 22.68
C LEU A 867 -24.91 -31.38 24.01
N GLY A 868 -24.22 -32.52 24.09
CA GLY A 868 -23.34 -32.88 25.20
C GLY A 868 -22.35 -33.96 24.76
N GLN A 869 -21.07 -33.76 25.08
CA GLN A 869 -19.95 -34.65 24.73
C GLN A 869 -19.79 -34.98 23.23
N ARG A 870 -19.12 -34.10 22.48
CA ARG A 870 -18.18 -34.54 21.44
C ARG A 870 -16.77 -34.48 21.99
N THR A 871 -16.17 -35.64 22.22
CA THR A 871 -14.85 -35.81 22.84
C THR A 871 -13.86 -36.47 21.88
N GLY A 872 -12.66 -35.90 21.77
CA GLY A 872 -11.43 -36.61 21.41
C GLY A 872 -11.19 -36.92 19.92
N ASN A 873 -12.18 -37.41 19.16
CA ASN A 873 -11.92 -38.00 17.84
C ASN A 873 -11.47 -36.99 16.77
N ASP A 874 -12.03 -35.78 16.74
CA ASP A 874 -11.70 -34.80 15.70
C ASP A 874 -10.27 -34.22 15.90
N ASP A 875 -9.87 -33.97 17.16
CA ASP A 875 -8.49 -33.61 17.53
C ASP A 875 -7.48 -34.73 17.25
N ASP A 876 -7.84 -35.98 17.56
CA ASP A 876 -7.00 -37.16 17.34
C ASP A 876 -6.81 -37.45 15.84
N LEU A 877 -7.84 -37.20 15.01
CA LEU A 877 -7.74 -37.22 13.56
C LEU A 877 -6.82 -36.10 13.04
N LEU A 878 -6.96 -34.88 13.57
CA LEU A 878 -6.13 -33.73 13.19
C LEU A 878 -4.65 -33.98 13.52
N ARG A 879 -4.34 -34.48 14.72
CA ARG A 879 -2.98 -34.87 15.15
C ARG A 879 -2.39 -35.94 14.24
N LYS A 880 -3.15 -37.00 13.94
CA LYS A 880 -2.73 -38.08 13.03
C LYS A 880 -2.50 -37.61 11.59
N LEU A 881 -3.24 -36.60 11.11
CA LEU A 881 -3.02 -35.99 9.80
C LEU A 881 -1.78 -35.07 9.77
N LEU A 882 -1.56 -34.29 10.84
CA LEU A 882 -0.42 -33.38 10.98
C LEU A 882 0.91 -34.12 11.24
N GLY A 883 0.86 -35.27 11.92
CA GLY A 883 2.01 -36.06 12.37
C GLY A 883 2.47 -35.72 13.80
N LEU A 884 1.53 -35.38 14.69
CA LEU A 884 1.73 -34.99 16.09
C LEU A 884 1.33 -36.11 17.06
#